data_AF-A0A928JYR6-F1
#
_entry.id   AF-A0A928JYR6-F1
#
_cell.length_a   1.000
_cell.length_b   1.000
_cell.length_c   1.000
_cell.angle_alpha   90.00
_cell.angle_beta   90.00
_cell.angle_gamma   90.00
#
_symmetry.space_group_name_H-M   'P 1'
#
loop_
_entity.id
_entity.type
_entity.pdbx_description
1 polymer ?
#
loop_
_entity_poly.entity_id
_entity_poly.type
_entity_poly.pdbx_seq_one_letter_code
_entity_poly.pdbx_strand_id
1 'polypeptide(L)'
;MAEKGFVQKAKGLIDTTRFYWKEPPKGKFMPIKEVAAYAFGGIGAYFIIQLGSTLIVSTTNIIVANAIGVGPFHSYIIYLIATILNIPLTAVRANMVDNTRGKGGKYRPYLLSMGIPTALIALIYVWFPYEQMYRLFPGQVFGYDKGYWIKVAVVFACNLALHFFFNFFRDAYENLIHVLSPNTQERTDVLAVKAVVYSLAPSIMNILNPVIAKYFADNNQTNLIVYRITYPIYAVIGIALTIVVWANTKEKIVQAKTHTIQISFMDSLKEVAKNKYFWIIALAGWLGFLELAYANILLYNQSYGHTVDGNMYALAWTIIGNASLWGMLFAPFFVKKFGKKKVLITVNLANVVCILMMIVNVRSFWWLVACVWANYLFGSVEQITTPAIQADIRDFQQYKSGERIDGMFAAVATIGNVVTLATSAVLPAIQEKFGIFEGNGYEKPFDILDITNGQEGLLYRFLPALIIMAAVGAFLNVVPYFFYDFDEKKQKSVIRVLQVRALFEDYANGALKNRQLVEAIDLVNNAREMAVAEPKAVVKLEEPKGYWIMQPENERVNLITKAYYSAQEKKGKKAAKKAYREAVEYNDEIEISKFVCDELDKFESELGKHKLEVYRELLSQGLGFIDNIDKKQIKFEIKQAKKLPKGTKEEKEFRAFAIKFAKSKRTAKKAHDKYYGTLYEFKKPDMAKLTALFDKEDELDEAIYEANQAGDKQRAKALIAEKKAIQKESKALMDEFAKFGRAAKPYNDAEKFLKQFENYSKFDEIAALYDEAKAEAEKEEREAEEERERKIAAEKAELEAKKKNKK
;
A
#
# COMPACT_ATOMS: atom_id res chain seq x y z
N MET A 1 40.42 -13.33 -22.38
CA MET A 1 40.03 -13.93 -21.08
C MET A 1 38.72 -13.36 -20.52
N ALA A 2 38.42 -12.06 -20.65
CA ALA A 2 37.15 -11.46 -20.16
C ALA A 2 35.87 -12.03 -20.83
N GLU A 3 35.93 -12.36 -22.11
CA GLU A 3 34.80 -12.92 -22.88
C GLU A 3 34.41 -14.34 -22.44
N LYS A 4 35.41 -15.19 -22.14
CA LYS A 4 35.19 -16.54 -21.58
C LYS A 4 34.58 -16.47 -20.17
N GLY A 5 34.99 -15.50 -19.36
CA GLY A 5 34.41 -15.26 -18.02
C GLY A 5 32.96 -14.77 -18.07
N PHE A 6 32.60 -13.96 -19.07
CA PHE A 6 31.23 -13.49 -19.27
C PHE A 6 30.30 -14.62 -19.73
N VAL A 7 30.74 -15.43 -20.71
CA VAL A 7 29.98 -16.60 -21.18
C VAL A 7 29.81 -17.65 -20.07
N GLN A 8 30.82 -17.84 -19.22
CA GLN A 8 30.76 -18.78 -18.11
C GLN A 8 29.84 -18.28 -16.98
N LYS A 9 29.84 -16.97 -16.69
CA LYS A 9 28.86 -16.34 -15.79
C LYS A 9 27.44 -16.38 -16.35
N ALA A 10 27.25 -16.14 -17.65
CA ALA A 10 25.96 -16.23 -18.31
C ALA A 10 25.41 -17.66 -18.32
N LYS A 11 26.24 -18.66 -18.60
CA LYS A 11 25.87 -20.09 -18.49
C LYS A 11 25.50 -20.47 -17.05
N GLY A 12 26.29 -20.05 -16.07
CA GLY A 12 25.98 -20.27 -14.64
C GLY A 12 24.64 -19.65 -14.23
N LEU A 13 24.33 -18.45 -14.73
CA LEU A 13 23.04 -17.78 -14.52
C LEU A 13 21.88 -18.55 -15.16
N ILE A 14 22.05 -19.05 -16.39
CA ILE A 14 21.02 -19.84 -17.09
C ILE A 14 20.74 -21.15 -16.35
N ASP A 15 21.79 -21.86 -15.93
CA ASP A 15 21.65 -23.13 -15.22
C ASP A 15 21.00 -22.92 -13.83
N THR A 16 21.36 -21.84 -13.14
CA THR A 16 20.72 -21.42 -11.87
C THR A 16 19.26 -21.04 -12.06
N THR A 17 18.93 -20.33 -13.15
CA THR A 17 17.57 -19.89 -13.47
C THR A 17 16.67 -21.08 -13.77
N ARG A 18 17.21 -22.09 -14.47
CA ARG A 18 16.50 -23.32 -14.82
C ARG A 18 16.23 -24.18 -13.60
N PHE A 19 17.21 -24.29 -12.70
CA PHE A 19 17.10 -25.04 -11.46
C PHE A 19 16.02 -24.45 -10.53
N TYR A 20 16.09 -23.15 -10.25
CA TYR A 20 15.10 -22.46 -9.40
C TYR A 20 13.82 -22.04 -10.14
N TRP A 21 13.54 -22.64 -11.30
CA TRP A 21 12.35 -22.31 -12.08
C TRP A 21 11.07 -22.76 -11.37
N LYS A 22 11.04 -23.97 -10.81
CA LYS A 22 9.86 -24.53 -10.13
C LYS A 22 9.94 -24.50 -8.61
N GLU A 23 11.15 -24.56 -8.04
CA GLU A 23 11.39 -24.51 -6.60
C GLU A 23 12.07 -23.18 -6.20
N PRO A 24 11.68 -22.57 -5.06
CA PRO A 24 12.28 -21.32 -4.62
C PRO A 24 13.72 -21.50 -4.11
N PRO A 25 14.60 -20.50 -4.30
CA PRO A 25 15.94 -20.50 -3.71
C PRO A 25 15.93 -20.54 -2.16
N LYS A 26 17.02 -21.01 -1.53
CA LYS A 26 17.17 -21.05 -0.05
C LYS A 26 16.88 -19.65 0.54
N GLY A 27 15.95 -19.57 1.51
CA GLY A 27 15.54 -18.32 2.17
C GLY A 27 14.56 -17.43 1.37
N LYS A 28 14.13 -17.88 0.18
CA LYS A 28 13.11 -17.23 -0.64
C LYS A 28 11.86 -18.10 -0.70
N PHE A 29 10.72 -17.48 -1.00
CA PHE A 29 9.43 -18.14 -1.03
C PHE A 29 8.85 -18.23 -2.44
N MET A 30 9.27 -17.39 -3.38
CA MET A 30 8.83 -17.40 -4.78
C MET A 30 9.85 -18.10 -5.69
N PRO A 31 9.45 -19.15 -6.45
CA PRO A 31 10.27 -19.67 -7.52
C PRO A 31 10.41 -18.64 -8.65
N ILE A 32 11.45 -18.77 -9.47
CA ILE A 32 11.72 -17.81 -10.55
C ILE A 32 10.57 -17.77 -11.55
N LYS A 33 9.88 -18.89 -11.80
CA LYS A 33 8.66 -18.92 -12.64
C LYS A 33 7.57 -18.00 -12.11
N GLU A 34 7.35 -17.97 -10.79
CA GLU A 34 6.33 -17.12 -10.17
C GLU A 34 6.73 -15.64 -10.25
N VAL A 35 8.01 -15.32 -9.99
CA VAL A 35 8.55 -13.97 -10.14
C VAL A 35 8.44 -13.48 -11.58
N ALA A 36 8.81 -14.32 -12.55
CA ALA A 36 8.73 -14.00 -13.97
C ALA A 36 7.28 -13.84 -14.43
N ALA A 37 6.38 -14.72 -14.00
CA ALA A 37 4.95 -14.61 -14.32
C ALA A 37 4.33 -13.35 -13.72
N TYR A 38 4.67 -12.99 -12.48
CA TYR A 38 4.19 -11.77 -11.83
C TYR A 38 4.74 -10.51 -12.52
N ALA A 39 6.04 -10.47 -12.82
CA ALA A 39 6.67 -9.31 -13.47
C ALA A 39 6.20 -9.14 -14.94
N PHE A 40 6.31 -10.20 -15.76
CA PHE A 40 5.96 -10.16 -17.18
C PHE A 40 4.45 -10.11 -17.42
N GLY A 41 3.68 -10.93 -16.72
CA GLY A 41 2.22 -10.86 -16.73
C GLY A 41 1.71 -9.50 -16.22
N GLY A 42 2.52 -8.81 -15.42
CA GLY A 42 2.29 -7.44 -14.98
C GLY A 42 2.15 -6.43 -16.10
N ILE A 43 2.76 -6.65 -17.28
CA ILE A 43 2.52 -5.81 -18.47
C ILE A 43 1.02 -5.82 -18.82
N GLY A 44 0.39 -7.00 -18.77
CA GLY A 44 -1.04 -7.14 -19.02
C GLY A 44 -1.91 -6.41 -18.02
N ALA A 45 -1.59 -6.56 -16.74
CA ALA A 45 -2.29 -5.84 -15.67
C ALA A 45 -2.19 -4.33 -15.87
N TYR A 46 -1.04 -3.82 -16.33
CA TYR A 46 -0.87 -2.40 -16.59
C TYR A 46 -1.54 -1.89 -17.87
N PHE A 47 -1.75 -2.73 -18.89
CA PHE A 47 -2.66 -2.37 -19.97
C PHE A 47 -4.08 -2.14 -19.45
N ILE A 48 -4.61 -3.06 -18.62
CA ILE A 48 -5.95 -2.90 -18.02
C ILE A 48 -5.99 -1.67 -17.11
N ILE A 49 -4.94 -1.44 -16.31
CA ILE A 49 -4.85 -0.24 -15.46
C ILE A 49 -4.87 1.03 -16.32
N GLN A 50 -4.15 1.06 -17.43
CA GLN A 50 -4.10 2.23 -18.29
C GLN A 50 -5.43 2.48 -19.04
N LEU A 51 -6.14 1.41 -19.42
CA LEU A 51 -7.50 1.52 -19.98
C LEU A 51 -8.47 2.18 -19.00
N GLY A 52 -8.44 1.77 -17.73
CA GLY A 52 -9.31 2.33 -16.70
C GLY A 52 -8.90 3.75 -16.27
N SER A 53 -7.61 4.00 -16.09
CA SER A 53 -7.10 5.30 -15.60
C SER A 53 -7.38 6.44 -16.58
N THR A 54 -7.29 6.18 -17.88
CA THR A 54 -7.54 7.17 -18.94
C THR A 54 -9.02 7.50 -19.15
N LEU A 55 -9.94 6.61 -18.75
CA LEU A 55 -11.39 6.79 -18.89
C LEU A 55 -12.09 7.29 -17.63
N ILE A 56 -11.40 7.31 -16.48
CA ILE A 56 -11.94 7.97 -15.29
C ILE A 56 -12.01 9.48 -15.56
N VAL A 57 -13.22 10.02 -15.46
CA VAL A 57 -13.49 11.44 -15.64
C VAL A 57 -12.76 12.23 -14.57
N SER A 58 -11.98 13.20 -15.01
CA SER A 58 -11.36 14.24 -14.19
C SER A 58 -11.53 15.57 -14.90
N THR A 59 -11.21 16.68 -14.22
CA THR A 59 -11.24 18.03 -14.81
C THR A 59 -10.30 18.20 -16.00
N THR A 60 -9.30 17.32 -16.14
CA THR A 60 -8.29 17.35 -17.20
C THR A 60 -8.43 16.20 -18.21
N ASN A 61 -9.52 15.42 -18.15
CA ASN A 61 -9.69 14.26 -19.01
C ASN A 61 -10.00 14.67 -20.45
N ILE A 62 -8.97 14.62 -21.30
CA ILE A 62 -9.01 14.99 -22.72
C ILE A 62 -9.95 14.07 -23.51
N ILE A 63 -10.07 12.78 -23.16
CA ILE A 63 -10.89 11.83 -23.93
C ILE A 63 -12.38 12.16 -23.76
N VAL A 64 -12.83 12.38 -22.53
CA VAL A 64 -14.25 12.64 -22.25
C VAL A 64 -14.67 14.02 -22.74
N ALA A 65 -13.81 15.03 -22.58
CA ALA A 65 -14.08 16.38 -23.06
C ALA A 65 -13.97 16.49 -24.58
N ASN A 66 -12.86 16.04 -25.19
CA ASN A 66 -12.56 16.31 -26.60
C ASN A 66 -13.01 15.18 -27.54
N ALA A 67 -12.87 13.91 -27.14
CA ALA A 67 -13.20 12.78 -28.01
C ALA A 67 -14.70 12.44 -27.98
N ILE A 68 -15.28 12.42 -26.77
CA ILE A 68 -16.71 12.09 -26.57
C ILE A 68 -17.57 13.36 -26.70
N GLY A 69 -17.03 14.54 -26.41
CA GLY A 69 -17.75 15.81 -26.55
C GLY A 69 -18.73 16.09 -25.41
N VAL A 70 -18.41 15.68 -24.18
CA VAL A 70 -19.17 16.11 -22.99
C VAL A 70 -18.64 17.48 -22.56
N GLY A 71 -19.54 18.46 -22.46
CA GLY A 71 -19.17 19.84 -22.10
C GLY A 71 -18.45 19.93 -20.75
N PRO A 72 -17.50 20.85 -20.57
CA PRO A 72 -16.68 20.96 -19.35
C PRO A 72 -17.48 21.01 -18.05
N PHE A 73 -18.58 21.77 -18.03
CA PHE A 73 -19.47 21.88 -16.88
C PHE A 73 -20.09 20.53 -16.45
N HIS A 74 -20.60 19.76 -17.42
CA HIS A 74 -21.19 18.45 -17.16
C HIS A 74 -20.14 17.41 -16.77
N SER A 75 -18.95 17.46 -17.38
CA SER A 75 -17.80 16.65 -16.99
C SER A 75 -17.35 16.93 -15.56
N TYR A 76 -17.37 18.20 -15.13
CA TYR A 76 -17.10 18.60 -13.74
C TYR A 76 -18.15 18.07 -12.76
N ILE A 77 -19.44 18.14 -13.10
CA ILE A 77 -20.52 17.55 -12.28
C ILE A 77 -20.34 16.04 -12.14
N ILE A 78 -20.06 15.34 -13.24
CA ILE A 78 -19.78 13.88 -13.21
C ILE A 78 -18.60 13.61 -12.28
N TYR A 79 -17.50 14.33 -12.43
CA TYR A 79 -16.32 14.19 -11.59
C TYR A 79 -16.63 14.41 -10.10
N LEU A 80 -17.40 15.45 -9.75
CA LEU A 80 -17.80 15.72 -8.37
C LEU A 80 -18.62 14.57 -7.77
N ILE A 81 -19.69 14.16 -8.47
CA ILE A 81 -20.58 13.09 -8.00
C ILE A 81 -19.82 11.77 -7.88
N ALA A 82 -19.06 11.41 -8.91
CA ALA A 82 -18.29 10.17 -8.93
C ALA A 82 -17.22 10.14 -7.82
N THR A 83 -16.57 11.27 -7.55
CA THR A 83 -15.57 11.38 -6.48
C THR A 83 -16.19 11.19 -5.10
N ILE A 84 -17.38 11.76 -4.84
CA ILE A 84 -18.12 11.56 -3.59
C ILE A 84 -18.59 10.11 -3.46
N LEU A 85 -19.14 9.52 -4.52
CA LEU A 85 -19.58 8.12 -4.55
C LEU A 85 -18.41 7.14 -4.42
N ASN A 86 -17.20 7.51 -4.84
CA ASN A 86 -16.02 6.67 -4.72
C ASN A 86 -15.64 6.38 -3.25
N ILE A 87 -16.01 7.25 -2.30
CA ILE A 87 -15.73 7.04 -0.87
C ILE A 87 -16.41 5.76 -0.35
N PRO A 88 -17.76 5.63 -0.39
CA PRO A 88 -18.43 4.40 0.03
C PRO A 88 -18.07 3.21 -0.88
N LEU A 89 -17.85 3.41 -2.18
CA LEU A 89 -17.44 2.32 -3.07
C LEU A 89 -16.08 1.73 -2.67
N THR A 90 -15.10 2.56 -2.32
CA THR A 90 -13.77 2.11 -1.86
C THR A 90 -13.87 1.34 -0.55
N ALA A 91 -14.72 1.83 0.36
CA ALA A 91 -15.06 1.14 1.59
C ALA A 91 -15.64 -0.27 1.34
N VAL A 92 -16.56 -0.43 0.38
CA VAL A 92 -17.11 -1.73 0.00
C VAL A 92 -16.02 -2.64 -0.56
N ARG A 93 -15.19 -2.15 -1.48
CA ARG A 93 -14.08 -2.91 -2.08
C ARG A 93 -13.08 -3.39 -1.04
N ALA A 94 -12.67 -2.49 -0.13
CA ALA A 94 -11.79 -2.81 0.98
C ALA A 94 -12.39 -3.88 1.91
N ASN A 95 -13.70 -3.79 2.20
CA ASN A 95 -14.39 -4.77 3.04
C ASN A 95 -14.50 -6.13 2.36
N MET A 96 -14.70 -6.17 1.04
CA MET A 96 -14.69 -7.41 0.27
C MET A 96 -13.31 -8.07 0.38
N VAL A 97 -12.24 -7.33 0.11
CA VAL A 97 -10.86 -7.82 0.23
C VAL A 97 -10.55 -8.34 1.63
N ASP A 98 -10.82 -7.55 2.68
CA ASP A 98 -10.47 -7.92 4.06
C ASP A 98 -11.26 -9.14 4.58
N ASN A 99 -12.41 -9.45 3.96
CA ASN A 99 -13.23 -10.60 4.32
C ASN A 99 -13.23 -11.72 3.29
N THR A 100 -12.41 -11.64 2.24
CA THR A 100 -12.30 -12.71 1.24
C THR A 100 -11.63 -13.91 1.86
N ARG A 101 -12.29 -15.06 1.75
CA ARG A 101 -11.83 -16.35 2.26
C ARG A 101 -11.95 -17.38 1.15
N GLY A 102 -10.98 -18.29 1.08
CA GLY A 102 -10.99 -19.42 0.14
C GLY A 102 -9.60 -19.80 -0.34
N LYS A 103 -9.50 -21.00 -0.91
CA LYS A 103 -8.24 -21.58 -1.44
C LYS A 103 -7.61 -20.75 -2.58
N GLY A 104 -8.39 -19.87 -3.20
CA GLY A 104 -7.96 -18.98 -4.28
C GLY A 104 -7.01 -17.84 -3.86
N GLY A 105 -6.91 -17.52 -2.57
CA GLY A 105 -6.18 -16.36 -2.04
C GLY A 105 -7.06 -15.12 -1.85
N LYS A 106 -6.56 -14.11 -1.14
CA LYS A 106 -7.24 -12.86 -0.78
C LYS A 106 -7.38 -11.90 -1.97
N TYR A 107 -6.38 -11.79 -2.82
CA TYR A 107 -6.29 -10.81 -3.91
C TYR A 107 -6.37 -11.45 -5.30
N ARG A 108 -5.80 -12.64 -5.46
CA ARG A 108 -5.71 -13.39 -6.73
C ARG A 108 -7.06 -13.62 -7.41
N PRO A 109 -8.18 -13.96 -6.72
CA PRO A 109 -9.48 -14.13 -7.38
C PRO A 109 -10.00 -12.85 -8.05
N TYR A 110 -9.59 -11.68 -7.55
CA TYR A 110 -10.02 -10.39 -8.08
C TYR A 110 -9.29 -9.96 -9.35
N LEU A 111 -8.16 -10.61 -9.70
CA LEU A 111 -7.43 -10.30 -10.93
C LEU A 111 -8.30 -10.50 -12.18
N LEU A 112 -9.01 -11.62 -12.27
CA LEU A 112 -9.87 -11.90 -13.43
C LEU A 112 -11.29 -11.38 -13.22
N SER A 113 -11.86 -11.58 -12.03
CA SER A 113 -13.25 -11.18 -11.76
C SER A 113 -13.48 -9.67 -11.78
N MET A 114 -12.44 -8.85 -11.54
CA MET A 114 -12.52 -7.39 -11.68
C MET A 114 -11.83 -6.89 -12.96
N GLY A 115 -10.74 -7.53 -13.40
CA GLY A 115 -10.00 -7.14 -14.60
C GLY A 115 -10.81 -7.30 -15.89
N ILE A 116 -11.57 -8.40 -16.04
CA ILE A 116 -12.41 -8.63 -17.23
C ILE A 116 -13.54 -7.59 -17.31
N PRO A 117 -14.36 -7.34 -16.26
CA PRO A 117 -15.33 -6.25 -16.29
C PRO A 117 -14.71 -4.89 -16.58
N THR A 118 -13.54 -4.57 -16.01
CA THR A 118 -12.85 -3.30 -16.32
C THR A 118 -12.56 -3.15 -17.81
N ALA A 119 -12.00 -4.17 -18.44
CA ALA A 119 -11.71 -4.14 -19.87
C ALA A 119 -13.01 -4.02 -20.70
N LEU A 120 -14.06 -4.77 -20.35
CA LEU A 120 -15.35 -4.70 -21.04
C LEU A 120 -16.01 -3.32 -20.91
N ILE A 121 -16.01 -2.73 -19.71
CA ILE A 121 -16.53 -1.39 -19.48
C ILE A 121 -15.74 -0.38 -20.31
N ALA A 122 -14.42 -0.48 -20.35
CA ALA A 122 -13.58 0.41 -21.16
C ALA A 122 -13.89 0.29 -22.66
N LEU A 123 -14.15 -0.92 -23.16
CA LEU A 123 -14.56 -1.14 -24.55
C LEU A 123 -15.95 -0.54 -24.82
N ILE A 124 -16.92 -0.79 -23.94
CA ILE A 124 -18.26 -0.20 -24.04
C ILE A 124 -18.17 1.33 -24.07
N TYR A 125 -17.35 1.92 -23.20
CA TYR A 125 -17.14 3.35 -23.10
C TYR A 125 -16.70 3.94 -24.45
N VAL A 126 -15.71 3.34 -25.11
CA VAL A 126 -15.12 3.90 -26.34
C VAL A 126 -15.92 3.54 -27.61
N TRP A 127 -16.58 2.39 -27.61
CA TRP A 127 -17.39 1.92 -28.75
C TRP A 127 -18.85 2.36 -28.72
N PHE A 128 -19.30 2.98 -27.62
CA PHE A 128 -20.67 3.47 -27.55
C PHE A 128 -20.97 4.45 -28.71
N PRO A 129 -22.10 4.29 -29.42
CA PRO A 129 -22.42 5.11 -30.59
C PRO A 129 -23.02 6.46 -30.17
N TYR A 130 -22.19 7.30 -29.54
CA TYR A 130 -22.58 8.60 -28.99
C TYR A 130 -23.32 9.51 -29.99
N GLU A 131 -22.83 9.60 -31.22
CA GLU A 131 -23.42 10.46 -32.25
C GLU A 131 -24.78 9.97 -32.75
N GLN A 132 -25.05 8.66 -32.66
CA GLN A 132 -26.35 8.11 -33.03
C GLN A 132 -27.44 8.50 -32.02
N MET A 133 -27.07 8.86 -30.79
CA MET A 133 -28.03 9.24 -29.75
C MET A 133 -28.80 10.52 -30.09
N TYR A 134 -28.18 11.46 -30.81
CA TYR A 134 -28.86 12.68 -31.29
C TYR A 134 -29.95 12.37 -32.31
N ARG A 135 -29.75 11.32 -33.14
CA ARG A 135 -30.74 10.87 -34.12
C ARG A 135 -31.86 10.05 -33.48
N LEU A 136 -31.51 9.18 -32.53
CA LEU A 136 -32.46 8.27 -31.87
C LEU A 136 -33.35 8.96 -30.84
N PHE A 137 -32.84 10.01 -30.18
CA PHE A 137 -33.57 10.77 -29.17
C PHE A 137 -33.66 12.24 -29.58
N PRO A 138 -34.55 12.58 -30.54
CA PRO A 138 -34.74 13.96 -30.97
C PRO A 138 -35.52 14.79 -29.93
N GLY A 139 -35.26 16.10 -29.95
CA GLY A 139 -35.89 17.09 -29.08
C GLY A 139 -35.00 17.56 -27.93
N GLN A 140 -35.43 18.61 -27.23
CA GLN A 140 -34.64 19.27 -26.18
C GLN A 140 -35.23 19.07 -24.79
N VAL A 141 -34.37 19.00 -23.78
CA VAL A 141 -34.72 18.98 -22.36
C VAL A 141 -33.66 19.78 -21.60
N PHE A 142 -34.06 20.64 -20.67
CA PHE A 142 -33.15 21.49 -19.88
C PHE A 142 -32.16 22.32 -20.74
N GLY A 143 -32.58 22.77 -21.93
CA GLY A 143 -31.75 23.59 -22.82
C GLY A 143 -30.70 22.84 -23.65
N TYR A 144 -30.67 21.50 -23.61
CA TYR A 144 -29.78 20.67 -24.42
C TYR A 144 -30.56 19.57 -25.15
N ASP A 145 -30.00 19.02 -26.24
CA ASP A 145 -30.59 17.89 -26.94
C ASP A 145 -30.71 16.65 -26.03
N LYS A 146 -31.80 15.90 -26.15
CA LYS A 146 -31.98 14.63 -25.42
C LYS A 146 -30.85 13.65 -25.69
N GLY A 147 -30.35 13.59 -26.93
CA GLY A 147 -29.17 12.78 -27.29
C GLY A 147 -27.90 13.15 -26.51
N TYR A 148 -27.71 14.45 -26.20
CA TYR A 148 -26.60 14.90 -25.36
C TYR A 148 -26.76 14.41 -23.91
N TRP A 149 -27.97 14.48 -23.34
CA TRP A 149 -28.22 13.94 -21.99
C TRP A 149 -28.00 12.43 -21.90
N ILE A 150 -28.33 11.67 -22.95
CA ILE A 150 -28.00 10.23 -23.02
C ILE A 150 -26.49 10.02 -23.04
N LYS A 151 -25.74 10.80 -23.83
CA LYS A 151 -24.27 10.78 -23.83
C LYS A 151 -23.72 11.02 -22.41
N VAL A 152 -24.18 12.06 -21.71
CA VAL A 152 -23.80 12.38 -20.32
C VAL A 152 -24.13 11.21 -19.37
N ALA A 153 -25.33 10.62 -19.47
CA ALA A 153 -25.76 9.53 -18.61
C ALA A 153 -24.91 8.25 -18.80
N VAL A 154 -24.57 7.91 -20.04
CA VAL A 154 -23.72 6.75 -20.35
C VAL A 154 -22.29 6.96 -19.85
N VAL A 155 -21.73 8.16 -20.05
CA VAL A 155 -20.42 8.55 -19.52
C VAL A 155 -20.41 8.44 -18.00
N PHE A 156 -21.44 8.96 -17.32
CA PHE A 156 -21.58 8.86 -15.87
C PHE A 156 -21.66 7.40 -15.40
N ALA A 157 -22.49 6.57 -16.03
CA ALA A 157 -22.65 5.16 -15.66
C ALA A 157 -21.36 4.35 -15.86
N CYS A 158 -20.68 4.51 -17.00
CA CYS A 158 -19.41 3.85 -17.27
C CYS A 158 -18.32 4.35 -16.32
N ASN A 159 -18.29 5.65 -16.03
CA ASN A 159 -17.35 6.23 -15.06
C ASN A 159 -17.55 5.67 -13.65
N LEU A 160 -18.80 5.59 -13.17
CA LEU A 160 -19.11 5.02 -11.85
C LEU A 160 -18.74 3.54 -11.78
N ALA A 161 -19.00 2.78 -12.86
CA ALA A 161 -18.60 1.38 -12.95
C ALA A 161 -17.07 1.22 -12.91
N LEU A 162 -16.31 2.06 -13.63
CA LEU A 162 -14.84 2.08 -13.55
C LEU A 162 -14.35 2.45 -12.15
N HIS A 163 -14.97 3.42 -11.47
CA HIS A 163 -14.63 3.75 -10.09
C HIS A 163 -14.72 2.54 -9.14
N PHE A 164 -15.62 1.60 -9.41
CA PHE A 164 -15.68 0.34 -8.68
C PHE A 164 -14.70 -0.71 -9.25
N PHE A 165 -14.93 -1.20 -10.47
CA PHE A 165 -14.22 -2.37 -11.02
C PHE A 165 -12.74 -2.10 -11.28
N PHE A 166 -12.41 -0.98 -11.93
CA PHE A 166 -11.00 -0.67 -12.25
C PHE A 166 -10.20 -0.43 -10.97
N ASN A 167 -10.71 0.38 -10.04
CA ASN A 167 -9.96 0.63 -8.82
C ASN A 167 -9.84 -0.66 -7.99
N PHE A 168 -10.85 -1.54 -7.97
CA PHE A 168 -10.73 -2.85 -7.30
C PHE A 168 -9.63 -3.69 -7.95
N PHE A 169 -9.66 -3.85 -9.27
CA PHE A 169 -8.64 -4.60 -10.00
C PHE A 169 -7.23 -4.06 -9.71
N ARG A 170 -7.06 -2.74 -9.78
CA ARG A 170 -5.78 -2.07 -9.47
C ARG A 170 -5.33 -2.37 -8.05
N ASP A 171 -6.20 -2.17 -7.06
CA ASP A 171 -5.89 -2.42 -5.65
C ASP A 171 -5.52 -3.90 -5.43
N ALA A 172 -6.22 -4.83 -6.07
CA ALA A 172 -5.93 -6.26 -5.95
C ALA A 172 -4.57 -6.62 -6.52
N TYR A 173 -4.23 -6.10 -7.71
CA TYR A 173 -2.96 -6.37 -8.36
C TYR A 173 -1.77 -5.68 -7.67
N GLU A 174 -1.93 -4.43 -7.23
CA GLU A 174 -0.87 -3.69 -6.52
C GLU A 174 -0.56 -4.30 -5.16
N ASN A 175 -1.58 -4.78 -4.43
CA ASN A 175 -1.38 -5.39 -3.12
C ASN A 175 -0.99 -6.88 -3.17
N LEU A 176 -1.11 -7.56 -4.31
CA LEU A 176 -0.81 -8.99 -4.44
C LEU A 176 0.61 -9.32 -3.97
N ILE A 177 1.61 -8.49 -4.27
CA ILE A 177 3.01 -8.74 -3.87
C ILE A 177 3.18 -8.86 -2.34
N HIS A 178 2.34 -8.19 -1.56
CA HIS A 178 2.40 -8.25 -0.10
C HIS A 178 1.99 -9.61 0.46
N VAL A 179 1.29 -10.44 -0.32
CA VAL A 179 0.85 -11.78 0.09
C VAL A 179 1.56 -12.93 -0.64
N LEU A 180 2.35 -12.64 -1.68
CA LEU A 180 3.12 -13.65 -2.44
C LEU A 180 4.36 -14.17 -1.72
N SER A 181 4.95 -13.37 -0.83
CA SER A 181 6.08 -13.79 0.01
C SER A 181 5.96 -13.15 1.39
N PRO A 182 6.32 -13.84 2.49
CA PRO A 182 6.49 -13.23 3.80
C PRO A 182 7.83 -12.49 3.95
N ASN A 183 8.82 -12.69 3.06
CA ASN A 183 10.13 -12.05 3.15
C ASN A 183 10.13 -10.65 2.52
N THR A 184 10.39 -9.63 3.33
CA THR A 184 10.43 -8.22 2.91
C THR A 184 11.49 -7.93 1.84
N GLN A 185 12.68 -8.53 1.93
CA GLN A 185 13.75 -8.32 0.95
C GLN A 185 13.36 -8.92 -0.40
N GLU A 186 12.75 -10.12 -0.38
CA GLU A 186 12.28 -10.78 -1.59
C GLU A 186 11.18 -9.96 -2.30
N ARG A 187 10.22 -9.40 -1.54
CA ARG A 187 9.21 -8.47 -2.09
C ARG A 187 9.87 -7.27 -2.76
N THR A 188 10.89 -6.71 -2.14
CA THR A 188 11.61 -5.52 -2.66
C THR A 188 12.35 -5.84 -3.96
N ASP A 189 13.05 -6.98 -4.03
CA ASP A 189 13.74 -7.43 -5.24
C ASP A 189 12.75 -7.64 -6.39
N VAL A 190 11.61 -8.29 -6.12
CA VAL A 190 10.57 -8.51 -7.13
C VAL A 190 9.90 -7.21 -7.54
N LEU A 191 9.68 -6.27 -6.62
CA LEU A 191 9.17 -4.94 -6.93
C LEU A 191 10.11 -4.19 -7.87
N ALA A 192 11.43 -4.29 -7.69
CA ALA A 192 12.41 -3.65 -8.58
C ALA A 192 12.35 -4.25 -9.99
N VAL A 193 12.27 -5.57 -10.13
CA VAL A 193 12.12 -6.24 -11.44
C VAL A 193 10.77 -5.88 -12.07
N LYS A 194 9.68 -5.97 -11.29
CA LYS A 194 8.35 -5.51 -11.70
C LYS A 194 8.41 -4.08 -12.19
N ALA A 195 9.14 -3.20 -11.50
CA ALA A 195 9.20 -1.77 -11.78
C ALA A 195 9.80 -1.45 -13.16
N VAL A 196 10.73 -2.27 -13.63
CA VAL A 196 11.28 -2.12 -14.97
C VAL A 196 10.31 -2.68 -16.01
N VAL A 197 9.77 -3.88 -15.76
CA VAL A 197 9.00 -4.63 -16.76
C VAL A 197 7.63 -4.03 -17.05
N TYR A 198 6.89 -3.58 -16.03
CA TYR A 198 5.55 -3.04 -16.21
C TYR A 198 5.49 -1.68 -16.93
N SER A 199 6.59 -0.91 -16.90
CA SER A 199 6.69 0.38 -17.59
C SER A 199 6.60 0.24 -19.11
N LEU A 200 6.78 -0.98 -19.64
CA LEU A 200 6.59 -1.30 -21.05
C LEU A 200 5.16 -1.06 -21.54
N ALA A 201 4.13 -1.31 -20.72
CA ALA A 201 2.74 -1.09 -21.13
C ALA A 201 2.46 0.38 -21.50
N PRO A 202 2.71 1.39 -20.63
CA PRO A 202 2.55 2.79 -21.00
C PRO A 202 3.50 3.22 -22.12
N SER A 203 4.74 2.69 -22.20
CA SER A 203 5.65 2.98 -23.33
C SER A 203 5.09 2.51 -24.66
N ILE A 204 4.53 1.29 -24.72
CA ILE A 204 3.88 0.76 -25.94
C ILE A 204 2.70 1.64 -26.33
N MET A 205 1.87 2.07 -25.37
CA MET A 205 0.72 2.94 -25.65
C MET A 205 1.15 4.32 -26.16
N ASN A 206 2.21 4.89 -25.59
CA ASN A 206 2.76 6.18 -26.03
C ASN A 206 3.39 6.13 -27.43
N ILE A 207 3.73 4.94 -27.94
CA ILE A 207 4.19 4.74 -29.33
C ILE A 207 3.01 4.42 -30.25
N LEU A 208 2.17 3.46 -29.86
CA LEU A 208 1.12 2.93 -30.72
C LEU A 208 -0.03 3.92 -30.94
N ASN A 209 -0.45 4.67 -29.91
CA ASN A 209 -1.54 5.64 -30.05
C ASN A 209 -1.23 6.75 -31.08
N PRO A 210 -0.07 7.43 -31.06
CA PRO A 210 0.31 8.37 -32.12
C PRO A 210 0.37 7.73 -33.51
N VAL A 211 0.90 6.51 -33.62
CA VAL A 211 0.97 5.81 -34.91
C VAL A 211 -0.41 5.55 -35.48
N ILE A 212 -1.35 5.06 -34.66
CA ILE A 212 -2.74 4.86 -35.10
C ILE A 212 -3.41 6.20 -35.42
N ALA A 213 -3.18 7.24 -34.63
CA ALA A 213 -3.70 8.58 -34.93
C ALA A 213 -3.22 9.11 -36.30
N LYS A 214 -1.95 8.86 -36.64
CA LYS A 214 -1.39 9.24 -37.94
C LYS A 214 -2.08 8.57 -39.12
N TYR A 215 -2.39 7.28 -39.01
CA TYR A 215 -2.94 6.51 -40.13
C TYR A 215 -4.48 6.51 -40.19
N PHE A 216 -5.17 6.67 -39.06
CA PHE A 216 -6.63 6.49 -38.97
C PHE A 216 -7.39 7.71 -38.47
N ALA A 217 -6.70 8.79 -38.08
CA ALA A 217 -7.33 9.96 -37.48
C ALA A 217 -6.68 11.28 -37.89
N ASP A 218 -6.03 11.36 -39.05
CA ASP A 218 -5.40 12.59 -39.56
C ASP A 218 -4.45 13.26 -38.55
N ASN A 219 -3.61 12.45 -37.88
CA ASN A 219 -2.74 12.86 -36.76
C ASN A 219 -3.46 13.37 -35.50
N ASN A 220 -4.80 13.34 -35.45
CA ASN A 220 -5.56 13.78 -34.28
C ASN A 220 -5.67 12.65 -33.24
N GLN A 221 -4.78 12.67 -32.24
CA GLN A 221 -4.79 11.72 -31.12
C GLN A 221 -6.04 11.79 -30.25
N THR A 222 -6.78 12.90 -30.28
CA THR A 222 -8.02 13.07 -29.51
C THR A 222 -9.23 12.46 -30.21
N ASN A 223 -9.08 11.97 -31.44
CA ASN A 223 -10.17 11.33 -32.16
C ASN A 223 -10.51 9.95 -31.53
N LEU A 224 -11.80 9.72 -31.26
CA LEU A 224 -12.30 8.49 -30.64
C LEU A 224 -11.95 7.22 -31.44
N ILE A 225 -11.74 7.34 -32.76
CA ILE A 225 -11.38 6.20 -33.62
C ILE A 225 -10.04 5.56 -33.23
N VAL A 226 -9.09 6.36 -32.73
CA VAL A 226 -7.78 5.88 -32.27
C VAL A 226 -7.97 4.89 -31.12
N TYR A 227 -8.81 5.27 -30.17
CA TYR A 227 -9.12 4.46 -28.99
C TYR A 227 -9.98 3.24 -29.35
N ARG A 228 -10.89 3.36 -30.32
CA ARG A 228 -11.70 2.23 -30.82
C ARG A 228 -10.83 1.11 -31.41
N ILE A 229 -9.71 1.46 -32.03
CA ILE A 229 -8.75 0.50 -32.60
C ILE A 229 -7.81 -0.04 -31.52
N THR A 230 -7.24 0.83 -30.68
CA THR A 230 -6.18 0.44 -29.75
C THR A 230 -6.70 -0.29 -28.50
N TYR A 231 -7.88 0.08 -27.97
CA TYR A 231 -8.40 -0.48 -26.72
C TYR A 231 -8.70 -1.98 -26.79
N PRO A 232 -9.30 -2.52 -27.87
CA PRO A 232 -9.45 -3.97 -28.05
C PRO A 232 -8.11 -4.72 -27.98
N ILE A 233 -7.05 -4.18 -28.61
CA ILE A 233 -5.72 -4.79 -28.61
C ILE A 233 -5.17 -4.85 -27.18
N TYR A 234 -5.21 -3.72 -26.46
CA TYR A 234 -4.75 -3.64 -25.08
C TYR A 234 -5.58 -4.51 -24.13
N ALA A 235 -6.89 -4.60 -24.34
CA ALA A 235 -7.79 -5.43 -23.54
C ALA A 235 -7.47 -6.93 -23.71
N VAL A 236 -7.29 -7.41 -24.94
CA VAL A 236 -6.97 -8.82 -25.22
C VAL A 236 -5.60 -9.19 -24.65
N ILE A 237 -4.56 -8.41 -24.93
CA ILE A 237 -3.21 -8.65 -24.40
C ILE A 237 -3.24 -8.53 -22.87
N GLY A 238 -3.96 -7.53 -22.35
CA GLY A 238 -4.15 -7.25 -20.94
C GLY A 238 -4.70 -8.45 -20.17
N ILE A 239 -5.83 -8.99 -20.63
CA ILE A 239 -6.48 -10.15 -20.03
C ILE A 239 -5.60 -11.40 -20.17
N ALA A 240 -5.05 -11.66 -21.36
CA ALA A 240 -4.22 -12.86 -21.60
C ALA A 240 -3.00 -12.93 -20.66
N LEU A 241 -2.28 -11.82 -20.50
CA LEU A 241 -1.12 -11.74 -19.61
C LEU A 241 -1.52 -11.70 -18.12
N THR A 242 -2.68 -11.14 -17.79
CA THR A 242 -3.21 -11.20 -16.42
C THR A 242 -3.62 -12.64 -16.03
N ILE A 243 -4.11 -13.44 -16.97
CA ILE A 243 -4.36 -14.88 -16.77
C ILE A 243 -3.05 -15.60 -16.44
N VAL A 244 -1.91 -15.21 -17.05
CA VAL A 244 -0.60 -15.78 -16.71
C VAL A 244 -0.24 -15.51 -15.24
N VAL A 245 -0.48 -14.29 -14.74
CA VAL A 245 -0.29 -13.95 -13.32
C VAL A 245 -1.20 -14.81 -12.46
N TRP A 246 -2.49 -14.82 -12.78
CA TRP A 246 -3.49 -15.59 -12.03
C TRP A 246 -3.14 -17.08 -11.99
N ALA A 247 -2.77 -17.70 -13.11
CA ALA A 247 -2.50 -19.14 -13.17
C ALA A 247 -1.21 -19.56 -12.44
N ASN A 248 -0.19 -18.69 -12.40
CA ASN A 248 1.16 -19.06 -11.93
C ASN A 248 1.58 -18.45 -10.60
N THR A 249 0.73 -17.65 -9.95
CA THR A 249 0.98 -17.11 -8.61
C THR A 249 0.17 -17.85 -7.55
N LYS A 250 0.74 -18.00 -6.35
CA LYS A 250 0.08 -18.56 -5.17
C LYS A 250 0.34 -17.68 -3.96
N GLU A 251 -0.73 -17.24 -3.32
CA GLU A 251 -0.62 -16.48 -2.08
C GLU A 251 -0.14 -17.40 -0.95
N LYS A 252 0.93 -16.99 -0.27
CA LYS A 252 1.61 -17.82 0.74
C LYS A 252 1.23 -17.44 2.16
N ILE A 253 0.66 -16.24 2.32
CA ILE A 253 0.11 -15.77 3.58
C ILE A 253 -1.39 -16.07 3.56
N VAL A 254 -1.74 -17.36 3.66
CA VAL A 254 -3.11 -17.73 3.99
C VAL A 254 -3.25 -17.46 5.48
N GLN A 255 -4.00 -16.42 5.83
CA GLN A 255 -4.31 -16.06 7.21
C GLN A 255 -4.77 -17.32 7.97
N ALA A 256 -4.29 -17.47 9.21
CA ALA A 256 -4.65 -18.62 10.03
C ALA A 256 -6.17 -18.80 10.06
N LYS A 257 -6.64 -20.02 9.76
CA LYS A 257 -8.06 -20.42 9.79
C LYS A 257 -8.73 -20.17 11.15
N THR A 258 -7.98 -19.79 12.18
CA THR A 258 -8.42 -19.60 13.57
C THR A 258 -8.87 -18.17 13.90
N HIS A 259 -8.68 -17.18 13.03
CA HIS A 259 -9.22 -15.81 13.23
C HIS A 259 -10.37 -15.50 12.24
N THR A 260 -11.48 -16.19 12.42
CA THR A 260 -12.63 -16.24 11.50
C THR A 260 -13.73 -15.22 11.78
N ILE A 261 -13.50 -14.22 12.62
CA ILE A 261 -14.50 -13.15 12.78
C ILE A 261 -14.20 -12.07 11.73
N GLN A 262 -15.14 -11.85 10.81
CA GLN A 262 -15.08 -10.69 9.91
C GLN A 262 -14.94 -9.43 10.77
N ILE A 263 -13.90 -8.64 10.54
CA ILE A 263 -13.78 -7.37 11.24
C ILE A 263 -14.88 -6.47 10.67
N SER A 264 -15.81 -6.09 11.55
CA SER A 264 -16.94 -5.25 11.18
C SER A 264 -16.43 -3.98 10.49
N PHE A 265 -16.96 -3.68 9.29
CA PHE A 265 -16.54 -2.55 8.45
C PHE A 265 -16.33 -1.24 9.22
N MET A 266 -17.31 -0.85 10.04
CA MET A 266 -17.23 0.40 10.82
C MET A 266 -16.20 0.34 11.95
N ASP A 267 -15.86 -0.84 12.45
CA ASP A 267 -14.84 -1.00 13.48
C ASP A 267 -13.45 -0.94 12.86
N SER A 268 -13.22 -1.62 11.72
CA SER A 268 -11.99 -1.50 10.93
C SER A 268 -11.70 -0.05 10.54
N LEU A 269 -12.70 0.66 10.01
CA LEU A 269 -12.58 2.07 9.61
C LEU A 269 -12.21 2.95 10.81
N LYS A 270 -12.85 2.75 11.96
CA LYS A 270 -12.54 3.51 13.20
C LYS A 270 -11.15 3.21 13.73
N GLU A 271 -10.67 1.98 13.63
CA GLU A 271 -9.33 1.62 14.09
C GLU A 271 -8.24 2.24 13.21
N VAL A 272 -8.40 2.21 11.88
CA VAL A 272 -7.50 2.91 10.94
C VAL A 272 -7.55 4.42 11.17
N ALA A 273 -8.72 5.01 11.38
CA ALA A 273 -8.87 6.43 11.65
C ALA A 273 -8.20 6.90 12.97
N LYS A 274 -7.81 5.99 13.88
CA LYS A 274 -7.02 6.32 15.09
C LYS A 274 -5.51 6.22 14.88
N ASN A 275 -5.06 5.85 13.68
CA ASN A 275 -3.64 5.71 13.37
C ASN A 275 -3.05 7.08 13.08
N LYS A 276 -2.16 7.56 13.96
CA LYS A 276 -1.55 8.89 13.81
C LYS A 276 -0.64 8.97 12.58
N TYR A 277 0.04 7.89 12.22
CA TYR A 277 0.97 7.87 11.09
C TYR A 277 0.24 7.90 9.76
N PHE A 278 -0.91 7.24 9.69
CA PHE A 278 -1.81 7.38 8.55
C PHE A 278 -2.17 8.84 8.29
N TRP A 279 -2.60 9.57 9.32
CA TRP A 279 -2.98 10.99 9.16
C TRP A 279 -1.80 11.87 8.78
N ILE A 280 -0.60 11.62 9.30
CA ILE A 280 0.59 12.36 8.91
C ILE A 280 0.84 12.25 7.40
N ILE A 281 0.76 11.04 6.83
CA ILE A 281 0.99 10.82 5.40
C ILE A 281 -0.17 11.31 4.56
N ALA A 282 -1.40 11.07 5.00
CA ALA A 282 -2.59 11.54 4.30
C ALA A 282 -2.60 13.08 4.20
N LEU A 283 -2.28 13.77 5.31
CA LEU A 283 -2.16 15.22 5.34
C LEU A 283 -1.02 15.74 4.45
N ALA A 284 0.12 15.05 4.39
CA ALA A 284 1.22 15.43 3.49
C ALA A 284 0.74 15.46 2.03
N GLY A 285 0.05 14.41 1.59
CA GLY A 285 -0.51 14.34 0.25
C GLY A 285 -1.59 15.40 -0.02
N TRP A 286 -2.48 15.67 0.93
CA TRP A 286 -3.56 16.64 0.74
C TRP A 286 -3.09 18.09 0.77
N LEU A 287 -2.09 18.39 1.60
CA LEU A 287 -1.46 19.71 1.67
C LEU A 287 -0.54 19.97 0.47
N GLY A 288 0.05 18.91 -0.10
CA GLY A 288 0.92 18.96 -1.26
C GLY A 288 0.24 19.21 -2.61
N PHE A 289 -1.09 19.37 -2.67
CA PHE A 289 -1.84 19.37 -3.94
C PHE A 289 -1.37 20.42 -4.97
N LEU A 290 -0.89 21.59 -4.51
CA LEU A 290 -0.40 22.65 -5.39
C LEU A 290 0.92 22.32 -6.07
N GLU A 291 1.67 21.34 -5.56
CA GLU A 291 2.95 20.92 -6.15
C GLU A 291 2.78 20.61 -7.65
N LEU A 292 1.67 19.99 -8.05
CA LEU A 292 1.40 19.66 -9.45
C LEU A 292 1.23 20.88 -10.38
N ALA A 293 1.14 22.10 -9.86
CA ALA A 293 1.03 23.31 -10.68
C ALA A 293 2.26 23.53 -11.58
N TYR A 294 3.45 23.03 -11.19
CA TYR A 294 4.64 23.17 -12.04
C TYR A 294 4.58 22.29 -13.30
N ALA A 295 3.75 21.24 -13.32
CA ALA A 295 3.74 20.23 -14.37
C ALA A 295 3.46 20.79 -15.77
N ASN A 296 2.68 21.88 -15.84
CA ASN A 296 2.32 22.53 -17.09
C ASN A 296 3.31 23.63 -17.54
N ILE A 297 4.34 23.95 -16.76
CA ILE A 297 5.25 25.05 -17.10
C ILE A 297 5.99 24.79 -18.41
N LEU A 298 6.50 23.58 -18.62
CA LEU A 298 7.16 23.23 -19.88
C LEU A 298 6.19 23.27 -21.06
N LEU A 299 4.95 22.82 -20.86
CA LEU A 299 3.90 22.87 -21.87
C LEU A 299 3.57 24.32 -22.23
N TYR A 300 3.38 25.20 -21.25
CA TYR A 300 3.06 26.60 -21.50
C TYR A 300 4.23 27.36 -22.13
N ASN A 301 5.47 27.05 -21.71
CA ASN A 301 6.67 27.64 -22.30
C ASN A 301 6.83 27.23 -23.78
N GLN A 302 6.49 25.99 -24.13
CA GLN A 302 6.50 25.51 -25.52
C GLN A 302 5.32 26.06 -26.34
N SER A 303 4.08 25.87 -25.87
CA SER A 303 2.86 26.20 -26.62
C SER A 303 2.60 27.70 -26.77
N TYR A 304 2.93 28.50 -25.76
CA TYR A 304 2.64 29.95 -25.74
C TYR A 304 3.91 30.80 -25.80
N GLY A 305 5.05 30.26 -25.38
CA GLY A 305 6.35 30.93 -25.46
C GLY A 305 7.12 30.64 -26.75
N HIS A 306 6.66 29.71 -27.58
CA HIS A 306 7.28 29.30 -28.86
C HIS A 306 8.78 29.01 -28.74
N THR A 307 9.25 28.55 -27.57
CA THR A 307 10.68 28.42 -27.26
C THR A 307 11.35 27.24 -27.95
N VAL A 308 10.59 26.20 -28.27
CA VAL A 308 11.01 25.01 -28.99
C VAL A 308 9.86 24.44 -29.83
N ASP A 309 10.18 23.65 -30.84
CA ASP A 309 9.18 22.90 -31.61
C ASP A 309 8.66 21.66 -30.85
N GLY A 310 7.62 21.02 -31.40
CA GLY A 310 7.02 19.83 -30.79
C GLY A 310 7.95 18.61 -30.72
N ASN A 311 8.91 18.49 -31.64
CA ASN A 311 9.87 17.37 -31.66
C ASN A 311 10.89 17.51 -30.52
N MET A 312 11.41 18.72 -30.31
CA MET A 312 12.29 19.07 -29.21
C MET A 312 11.58 18.91 -27.85
N TYR A 313 10.30 19.29 -27.77
CA TYR A 313 9.48 19.06 -26.57
C TYR A 313 9.33 17.57 -26.24
N ALA A 314 9.06 16.73 -27.24
CA ALA A 314 8.99 15.27 -27.07
C ALA A 314 10.33 14.67 -26.65
N LEU A 315 11.44 15.15 -27.22
CA LEU A 315 12.79 14.77 -26.81
C LEU A 315 13.07 15.15 -25.34
N ALA A 316 12.68 16.35 -24.91
CA ALA A 316 12.84 16.79 -23.53
C ALA A 316 12.11 15.89 -22.54
N TRP A 317 10.88 15.48 -22.82
CA TRP A 317 10.14 14.52 -22.00
C TRP A 317 10.77 13.12 -21.98
N THR A 318 11.40 12.70 -23.07
CA THR A 318 12.17 11.44 -23.12
C THR A 318 13.37 11.51 -22.16
N ILE A 319 14.06 12.64 -22.12
CA ILE A 319 15.19 12.88 -21.21
C ILE A 319 14.71 12.94 -19.75
N ILE A 320 13.64 13.67 -19.47
CA ILE A 320 13.01 13.76 -18.14
C ILE A 320 12.58 12.38 -17.64
N GLY A 321 11.94 11.57 -18.49
CA GLY A 321 11.51 10.21 -18.13
C GLY A 321 12.65 9.28 -17.71
N ASN A 322 13.86 9.47 -18.25
CA ASN A 322 15.04 8.69 -17.85
C ASN A 322 15.51 9.02 -16.42
N ALA A 323 15.21 10.20 -15.88
CA ALA A 323 15.59 10.59 -14.52
C ALA A 323 15.07 9.59 -13.47
N SER A 324 13.86 9.09 -13.68
CA SER A 324 13.20 8.20 -12.72
C SER A 324 13.91 6.85 -12.55
N LEU A 325 14.58 6.35 -13.61
CA LEU A 325 15.39 5.13 -13.53
C LEU A 325 16.51 5.28 -12.49
N TRP A 326 17.22 6.40 -12.54
CA TRP A 326 18.37 6.66 -11.67
C TRP A 326 17.96 6.84 -10.21
N GLY A 327 16.89 7.60 -9.94
CA GLY A 327 16.46 7.81 -8.56
C GLY A 327 15.94 6.52 -7.93
N MET A 328 15.23 5.67 -8.68
CA MET A 328 14.84 4.33 -8.21
C MET A 328 16.06 3.43 -7.97
N LEU A 329 17.07 3.45 -8.84
CA LEU A 329 18.28 2.64 -8.67
C LEU A 329 19.05 3.00 -7.39
N PHE A 330 19.14 4.29 -7.06
CA PHE A 330 19.87 4.77 -5.89
C PHE A 330 19.02 4.80 -4.60
N ALA A 331 17.70 4.76 -4.69
CA ALA A 331 16.81 4.82 -3.53
C ALA A 331 17.13 3.78 -2.44
N PRO A 332 17.38 2.48 -2.73
CA PRO A 332 17.72 1.50 -1.70
C PRO A 332 19.01 1.86 -0.94
N PHE A 333 20.00 2.44 -1.64
CA PHE A 333 21.24 2.89 -1.02
C PHE A 333 20.99 4.05 -0.05
N PHE A 334 20.17 5.03 -0.44
CA PHE A 334 19.83 6.16 0.42
C PHE A 334 19.03 5.70 1.66
N VAL A 335 18.03 4.84 1.47
CA VAL A 335 17.22 4.29 2.56
C VAL A 335 18.08 3.52 3.56
N LYS A 336 18.95 2.63 3.08
CA LYS A 336 19.85 1.84 3.94
C LYS A 336 20.82 2.72 4.73
N LYS A 337 21.28 3.83 4.15
CA LYS A 337 22.32 4.69 4.76
C LYS A 337 21.75 5.74 5.71
N PHE A 338 20.60 6.32 5.38
CA PHE A 338 20.06 7.48 6.11
C PHE A 338 18.75 7.19 6.84
N GLY A 339 18.09 6.06 6.56
CA GLY A 339 16.78 5.69 7.09
C GLY A 339 15.62 6.37 6.35
N LYS A 340 14.45 5.72 6.32
CA LYS A 340 13.29 6.13 5.53
C LYS A 340 12.85 7.58 5.80
N LYS A 341 12.71 7.97 7.07
CA LYS A 341 12.26 9.33 7.47
C LYS A 341 13.16 10.43 6.91
N LYS A 342 14.48 10.30 7.06
CA LYS A 342 15.41 11.35 6.61
C LYS A 342 15.43 11.45 5.10
N VAL A 343 15.45 10.32 4.41
CA VAL A 343 15.38 10.29 2.94
C VAL A 343 14.11 10.99 2.46
N LEU A 344 12.95 10.68 3.04
CA LEU A 344 11.68 11.29 2.66
C LEU A 344 11.71 12.82 2.82
N ILE A 345 12.15 13.34 3.98
CA ILE A 345 12.21 14.78 4.24
C ILE A 345 13.21 15.45 3.28
N THR A 346 14.39 14.88 3.09
CA THR A 346 15.43 15.44 2.21
C THR A 346 14.99 15.47 0.75
N VAL A 347 14.34 14.40 0.27
CA VAL A 347 13.81 14.32 -1.10
C VAL A 347 12.72 15.36 -1.32
N ASN A 348 11.76 15.48 -0.41
CA ASN A 348 10.69 16.48 -0.53
C ASN A 348 11.26 17.92 -0.48
N LEU A 349 12.24 18.20 0.38
CA LEU A 349 12.92 19.50 0.39
C LEU A 349 13.71 19.75 -0.89
N ALA A 350 14.36 18.73 -1.46
CA ALA A 350 15.04 18.84 -2.74
C ALA A 350 14.06 19.17 -3.87
N ASN A 351 12.84 18.60 -3.84
CA ASN A 351 11.78 18.94 -4.80
C ASN A 351 11.39 20.42 -4.70
N VAL A 352 11.22 20.97 -3.49
CA VAL A 352 10.96 22.40 -3.26
C VAL A 352 12.05 23.26 -3.89
N VAL A 353 13.31 22.92 -3.65
CA VAL A 353 14.46 23.65 -4.22
C VAL A 353 14.46 23.55 -5.75
N CYS A 354 14.25 22.37 -6.32
CA CYS A 354 14.22 22.17 -7.77
C CYS A 354 13.11 23.00 -8.43
N ILE A 355 11.93 23.09 -7.80
CA ILE A 355 10.82 23.91 -8.28
C ILE A 355 11.20 25.41 -8.19
N LEU A 356 11.73 25.88 -7.05
CA LEU A 356 12.12 27.29 -6.90
C LEU A 356 13.23 27.71 -7.88
N MET A 357 14.18 26.82 -8.18
CA MET A 357 15.25 27.08 -9.15
C MET A 357 14.72 27.38 -10.56
N MET A 358 13.49 26.98 -10.89
CA MET A 358 12.87 27.33 -12.18
C MET A 358 12.70 28.86 -12.34
N ILE A 359 12.55 29.62 -11.24
CA ILE A 359 12.40 31.09 -11.26
C ILE A 359 13.64 31.78 -11.82
N VAL A 360 14.83 31.20 -11.59
CA VAL A 360 16.11 31.80 -12.00
C VAL A 360 16.14 32.10 -13.50
N ASN A 361 15.54 31.24 -14.32
CA ASN A 361 15.43 31.48 -15.75
C ASN A 361 14.19 30.83 -16.37
N VAL A 362 13.03 31.45 -16.15
CA VAL A 362 11.73 30.98 -16.70
C VAL A 362 11.61 31.07 -18.22
N ARG A 363 12.53 31.77 -18.90
CA ARG A 363 12.53 31.91 -20.36
C ARG A 363 13.32 30.78 -21.04
N SER A 364 14.35 30.25 -20.38
CA SER A 364 15.17 29.18 -20.94
C SER A 364 14.46 27.83 -20.80
N PHE A 365 14.02 27.28 -21.93
CA PHE A 365 13.39 25.97 -21.99
C PHE A 365 14.28 24.87 -21.39
N TRP A 366 15.57 24.83 -21.78
CA TRP A 366 16.49 23.79 -21.32
C TRP A 366 16.87 23.91 -19.84
N TRP A 367 16.84 25.12 -19.26
CA TRP A 367 16.96 25.29 -17.82
C TRP A 367 15.77 24.68 -17.08
N LEU A 368 14.55 24.96 -17.55
CA LEU A 368 13.33 24.38 -16.99
C LEU A 368 13.36 22.84 -17.11
N VAL A 369 13.83 22.30 -18.23
CA VAL A 369 14.02 20.86 -18.41
C VAL A 369 15.00 20.30 -17.39
N ALA A 370 16.12 20.96 -17.11
CA ALA A 370 17.08 20.52 -16.10
C ALA A 370 16.49 20.52 -14.69
N CYS A 371 15.73 21.55 -14.32
CA CYS A 371 15.02 21.62 -13.03
C CYS A 371 13.97 20.52 -12.89
N VAL A 372 13.16 20.28 -13.94
CA VAL A 372 12.13 19.23 -13.95
C VAL A 372 12.78 17.85 -13.92
N TRP A 373 13.87 17.64 -14.66
CA TRP A 373 14.64 16.40 -14.63
C TRP A 373 15.17 16.10 -13.21
N ALA A 374 15.72 17.11 -12.54
CA ALA A 374 16.18 16.97 -11.15
C ALA A 374 15.02 16.67 -10.19
N ASN A 375 13.87 17.34 -10.34
CA ASN A 375 12.67 17.07 -9.55
C ASN A 375 12.18 15.61 -9.76
N TYR A 376 12.15 15.11 -11.00
CA TYR A 376 11.79 13.72 -11.31
C TYR A 376 12.80 12.70 -10.75
N LEU A 377 14.10 13.04 -10.77
CA LEU A 377 15.15 12.22 -10.16
C LEU A 377 14.87 12.03 -8.67
N PHE A 378 14.65 13.13 -7.93
CA PHE A 378 14.37 13.08 -6.50
C PHE A 378 13.01 12.42 -6.21
N GLY A 379 11.94 12.84 -6.90
CA GLY A 379 10.60 12.28 -6.73
C GLY A 379 10.51 10.78 -7.00
N SER A 380 11.35 10.23 -7.89
CA SER A 380 11.38 8.78 -8.11
C SER A 380 11.91 7.96 -6.93
N VAL A 381 12.68 8.57 -6.01
CA VAL A 381 13.07 7.93 -4.74
C VAL A 381 11.84 7.65 -3.87
N GLU A 382 10.83 8.52 -3.95
CA GLU A 382 9.58 8.37 -3.20
C GLU A 382 8.76 7.17 -3.64
N GLN A 383 8.91 6.71 -4.89
CA GLN A 383 8.24 5.51 -5.38
C GLN A 383 8.70 4.25 -4.65
N ILE A 384 9.88 4.27 -4.01
CA ILE A 384 10.37 3.17 -3.17
C ILE A 384 10.05 3.41 -1.69
N THR A 385 10.24 4.63 -1.19
CA THR A 385 10.00 4.91 0.25
C THR A 385 8.52 4.89 0.60
N THR A 386 7.63 5.37 -0.27
CA THR A 386 6.20 5.46 0.02
C THR A 386 5.57 4.08 0.26
N PRO A 387 5.75 3.06 -0.59
CA PRO A 387 5.25 1.71 -0.30
C PRO A 387 5.84 1.11 0.98
N ALA A 388 7.12 1.35 1.26
CA ALA A 388 7.77 0.86 2.48
C ALA A 388 7.17 1.48 3.74
N ILE A 389 6.93 2.79 3.73
CA ILE A 389 6.29 3.50 4.84
C ILE A 389 4.81 3.08 4.98
N GLN A 390 4.11 2.84 3.87
CA GLN A 390 2.75 2.33 3.90
C GLN A 390 2.68 0.91 4.49
N ALA A 391 3.73 0.10 4.37
CA ALA A 391 3.83 -1.18 5.09
C ALA A 391 4.04 -0.95 6.60
N ASP A 392 4.96 -0.07 6.97
CA ASP A 392 5.24 0.28 8.38
C ASP A 392 3.99 0.73 9.15
N ILE A 393 3.13 1.54 8.51
CA ILE A 393 1.88 2.02 9.13
C ILE A 393 0.89 0.88 9.38
N ARG A 394 0.86 -0.10 8.48
CA ARG A 394 0.00 -1.28 8.60
C ARG A 394 0.51 -2.22 9.68
N ASP A 395 1.83 -2.39 9.81
CA ASP A 395 2.44 -3.15 10.91
C ASP A 395 2.17 -2.46 12.25
N PHE A 396 2.32 -1.12 12.31
CA PHE A 396 1.94 -0.35 13.50
C PHE A 396 0.45 -0.47 13.84
N GLN A 397 -0.40 -0.55 12.83
CA GLN A 397 -1.84 -0.79 13.03
C GLN A 397 -2.07 -2.15 13.66
N GLN A 398 -1.48 -3.22 13.12
CA GLN A 398 -1.57 -4.55 13.69
C GLN A 398 -1.04 -4.59 15.12
N TYR A 399 0.06 -3.89 15.40
CA TYR A 399 0.59 -3.77 16.76
C TYR A 399 -0.42 -3.12 17.73
N LYS A 400 -1.15 -2.11 17.27
CA LYS A 400 -2.12 -1.35 18.10
C LYS A 400 -3.48 -2.04 18.23
N SER A 401 -4.03 -2.61 17.15
CA SER A 401 -5.35 -3.27 17.15
C SER A 401 -5.28 -4.77 17.49
N GLY A 402 -4.11 -5.39 17.35
CA GLY A 402 -3.95 -6.85 17.45
C GLY A 402 -4.62 -7.62 16.31
N GLU A 403 -4.96 -6.93 15.22
CA GLU A 403 -5.62 -7.51 14.04
C GLU A 403 -5.00 -6.90 12.78
N ARG A 404 -4.75 -7.74 11.77
CA ARG A 404 -4.19 -7.30 10.49
C ARG A 404 -5.30 -6.65 9.64
N ILE A 405 -5.31 -5.32 9.60
CA ILE A 405 -6.24 -4.51 8.78
C ILE A 405 -5.47 -3.96 7.58
N ASP A 406 -5.79 -4.39 6.36
CA ASP A 406 -5.07 -4.00 5.14
C ASP A 406 -5.89 -3.10 4.23
N GLY A 407 -7.13 -3.48 3.93
CA GLY A 407 -7.97 -2.81 2.94
C GLY A 407 -8.47 -1.44 3.40
N MET A 408 -8.86 -1.29 4.67
CA MET A 408 -9.49 -0.03 5.15
C MET A 408 -8.60 1.22 5.08
N PHE A 409 -7.29 1.09 4.94
CA PHE A 409 -6.41 2.23 4.72
C PHE A 409 -6.77 3.02 3.46
N ALA A 410 -7.10 2.32 2.37
CA ALA A 410 -7.53 2.95 1.13
C ALA A 410 -8.87 3.68 1.33
N ALA A 411 -9.81 3.08 2.06
CA ALA A 411 -11.11 3.67 2.33
C ALA A 411 -10.99 4.97 3.14
N VAL A 412 -10.20 4.99 4.21
CA VAL A 412 -9.99 6.22 5.00
C VAL A 412 -9.24 7.28 4.18
N ALA A 413 -8.30 6.86 3.31
CA ALA A 413 -7.58 7.79 2.43
C ALA A 413 -8.52 8.54 1.46
N THR A 414 -9.61 7.92 1.01
CA THR A 414 -10.58 8.58 0.11
C THR A 414 -11.36 9.73 0.76
N ILE A 415 -11.38 9.87 2.09
CA ILE A 415 -11.89 11.09 2.76
C ILE A 415 -11.14 12.32 2.24
N GLY A 416 -9.86 12.14 1.93
CA GLY A 416 -9.01 13.12 1.28
C GLY A 416 -9.52 13.66 -0.03
N ASN A 417 -10.30 12.87 -0.78
CA ASN A 417 -10.84 13.32 -2.06
C ASN A 417 -11.74 14.55 -1.89
N VAL A 418 -12.42 14.70 -0.74
CA VAL A 418 -13.20 15.91 -0.45
C VAL A 418 -12.27 17.13 -0.29
N VAL A 419 -11.12 16.94 0.36
CA VAL A 419 -10.08 17.97 0.46
C VAL A 419 -9.53 18.28 -0.92
N THR A 420 -9.19 17.27 -1.72
CA THR A 420 -8.73 17.42 -3.11
C THR A 420 -9.73 18.14 -4.00
N LEU A 421 -11.03 17.87 -3.85
CA LEU A 421 -12.09 18.57 -4.57
C LEU A 421 -12.10 20.06 -4.21
N ALA A 422 -12.07 20.39 -2.92
CA ALA A 422 -12.03 21.77 -2.46
C ALA A 422 -10.77 22.49 -2.94
N THR A 423 -9.62 21.81 -2.90
CA THR A 423 -8.34 22.38 -3.30
C THR A 423 -8.15 22.48 -4.81
N SER A 424 -8.83 21.64 -5.60
CA SER A 424 -8.76 21.66 -7.07
C SER A 424 -9.25 22.97 -7.72
N ALA A 425 -10.10 23.74 -7.02
CA ALA A 425 -10.59 25.03 -7.48
C ALA A 425 -9.54 26.17 -7.37
N VAL A 426 -8.47 25.98 -6.59
CA VAL A 426 -7.48 27.04 -6.33
C VAL A 426 -6.70 27.41 -7.60
N LEU A 427 -6.29 26.41 -8.40
CA LEU A 427 -5.52 26.67 -9.62
C LEU A 427 -6.36 27.42 -10.68
N PRO A 428 -7.61 27.00 -11.01
CA PRO A 428 -8.51 27.78 -11.85
C PRO A 428 -8.77 29.21 -11.35
N ALA A 429 -9.00 29.40 -10.05
CA ALA A 429 -9.23 30.74 -9.49
C ALA A 429 -8.02 31.66 -9.70
N ILE A 430 -6.81 31.11 -9.71
CA ILE A 430 -5.60 31.89 -9.97
C ILE A 430 -5.42 32.13 -11.46
N GLN A 431 -5.72 31.15 -12.32
CA GLN A 431 -5.78 31.36 -13.76
C GLN A 431 -6.73 32.52 -14.12
N GLU A 432 -7.92 32.54 -13.53
CA GLU A 432 -8.91 33.63 -13.72
C GLU A 432 -8.37 34.99 -13.27
N LYS A 433 -7.63 35.07 -12.14
CA LYS A 433 -6.95 36.30 -11.70
C LYS A 433 -5.90 36.82 -12.69
N PHE A 434 -5.31 35.93 -13.50
CA PHE A 434 -4.39 36.30 -14.58
C PHE A 434 -5.12 36.57 -15.91
N GLY A 435 -6.45 36.60 -15.92
CA GLY A 435 -7.26 36.86 -17.11
C GLY A 435 -7.51 35.63 -17.98
N ILE A 436 -7.19 34.42 -17.50
CA ILE A 436 -7.39 33.16 -18.22
C ILE A 436 -8.77 32.62 -17.85
N PHE A 437 -9.81 33.05 -18.58
CA PHE A 437 -11.18 32.59 -18.40
C PHE A 437 -11.93 32.59 -19.74
N GLU A 438 -13.03 31.85 -19.80
CA GLU A 438 -13.86 31.76 -21.00
C GLU A 438 -14.52 33.12 -21.31
N GLY A 439 -14.37 33.59 -22.56
CA GLY A 439 -14.87 34.91 -22.96
C GLY A 439 -13.95 36.07 -22.63
N ASN A 440 -12.66 35.83 -22.35
CA ASN A 440 -11.65 36.88 -22.13
C ASN A 440 -11.22 37.66 -23.40
N GLY A 441 -11.91 37.47 -24.53
CA GLY A 441 -11.63 38.14 -25.80
C GLY A 441 -10.71 37.38 -26.77
N TYR A 442 -10.26 36.17 -26.42
CA TYR A 442 -9.47 35.30 -27.28
C TYR A 442 -10.28 34.08 -27.76
N GLU A 443 -9.87 33.46 -28.88
CA GLU A 443 -10.52 32.25 -29.41
C GLU A 443 -10.48 31.10 -28.41
N LYS A 444 -9.33 30.90 -27.75
CA LYS A 444 -9.21 30.00 -26.58
C LYS A 444 -8.74 30.79 -25.36
N PRO A 445 -9.22 30.44 -24.15
CA PRO A 445 -8.90 31.19 -22.93
C PRO A 445 -7.39 31.36 -22.66
N PHE A 446 -6.59 30.35 -23.00
CA PHE A 446 -5.15 30.36 -22.75
C PHE A 446 -4.34 31.09 -23.85
N ASP A 447 -4.94 31.47 -24.98
CA ASP A 447 -4.23 32.20 -26.05
C ASP A 447 -3.80 33.61 -25.58
N ILE A 448 -4.43 34.15 -24.52
CA ILE A 448 -3.97 35.34 -23.83
C ILE A 448 -2.51 35.24 -23.34
N LEU A 449 -2.00 34.02 -23.14
CA LEU A 449 -0.61 33.76 -22.74
C LEU A 449 0.37 33.77 -23.93
N ASP A 450 -0.09 33.72 -25.18
CA ASP A 450 0.79 33.66 -26.34
C ASP A 450 1.68 34.92 -26.42
N ILE A 451 2.99 34.76 -26.57
CA ILE A 451 3.92 35.89 -26.61
C ILE A 451 3.83 36.71 -27.91
N THR A 452 3.22 36.17 -28.95
CA THR A 452 3.06 36.77 -30.28
C THR A 452 1.70 37.45 -30.42
N ASN A 453 0.64 36.74 -30.01
CA ASN A 453 -0.75 37.14 -30.28
C ASN A 453 -1.56 37.46 -29.00
N GLY A 454 -0.99 37.22 -27.82
CA GLY A 454 -1.63 37.38 -26.51
C GLY A 454 -1.30 38.69 -25.80
N GLN A 455 -1.53 38.72 -24.49
CA GLN A 455 -1.20 39.86 -23.66
C GLN A 455 0.31 39.92 -23.38
N GLU A 456 0.93 41.05 -23.73
CA GLU A 456 2.39 41.23 -23.66
C GLU A 456 2.95 40.91 -22.26
N GLY A 457 3.91 39.98 -22.23
CA GLY A 457 4.62 39.58 -21.02
C GLY A 457 3.79 38.80 -19.99
N LEU A 458 2.51 38.49 -20.25
CA LEU A 458 1.63 37.80 -19.30
C LEU A 458 2.15 36.40 -18.96
N LEU A 459 2.58 35.61 -19.95
CA LEU A 459 3.17 34.28 -19.74
C LEU A 459 4.29 34.32 -18.70
N TYR A 460 5.23 35.25 -18.85
CA TYR A 460 6.40 35.34 -17.98
C TYR A 460 6.09 35.98 -16.61
N ARG A 461 4.90 36.54 -16.40
CA ARG A 461 4.37 36.91 -15.08
C ARG A 461 3.59 35.75 -14.45
N PHE A 462 2.91 34.96 -15.27
CA PHE A 462 2.12 33.81 -14.85
C PHE A 462 2.98 32.61 -14.44
N LEU A 463 4.05 32.29 -15.19
CA LEU A 463 4.93 31.16 -14.89
C LEU A 463 5.59 31.27 -13.50
N PRO A 464 6.20 32.40 -13.08
CA PRO A 464 6.69 32.55 -11.71
C PRO A 464 5.61 32.38 -10.65
N ALA A 465 4.37 32.84 -10.89
CA ALA A 465 3.27 32.64 -9.96
C ALA A 465 2.92 31.14 -9.81
N LEU A 466 2.89 30.38 -10.91
CA LEU A 466 2.75 28.92 -10.87
C LEU A 466 3.89 28.25 -10.10
N ILE A 467 5.13 28.69 -10.30
CA ILE A 467 6.30 28.13 -9.62
C ILE A 467 6.22 28.38 -8.11
N ILE A 468 5.88 29.60 -7.69
CA ILE A 468 5.75 29.94 -6.26
C ILE A 468 4.64 29.09 -5.63
N MET A 469 3.50 28.94 -6.31
CA MET A 469 2.43 28.07 -5.83
C MET A 469 2.87 26.62 -5.70
N ALA A 470 3.55 26.09 -6.71
CA ALA A 470 4.06 24.73 -6.68
C ALA A 470 5.09 24.53 -5.56
N ALA A 471 5.97 25.51 -5.33
CA ALA A 471 6.92 25.49 -4.24
C ALA A 471 6.25 25.54 -2.86
N VAL A 472 5.19 26.34 -2.70
CA VAL A 472 4.37 26.36 -1.48
C VAL A 472 3.69 25.02 -1.28
N GLY A 473 3.10 24.43 -2.33
CA GLY A 473 2.52 23.08 -2.29
C GLY A 473 3.54 22.04 -1.84
N ALA A 474 4.68 21.97 -2.52
CA ALA A 474 5.77 21.04 -2.18
C ALA A 474 6.29 21.26 -0.74
N PHE A 475 6.36 22.51 -0.27
CA PHE A 475 6.75 22.80 1.11
C PHE A 475 5.71 22.31 2.12
N LEU A 476 4.43 22.55 1.85
CA LEU A 476 3.32 22.09 2.70
C LEU A 476 3.23 20.56 2.74
N ASN A 477 3.65 19.85 1.68
CA ASN A 477 3.81 18.39 1.67
C ASN A 477 4.84 17.93 2.72
N VAL A 478 5.94 18.66 2.90
CA VAL A 478 7.02 18.29 3.85
C VAL A 478 6.57 18.43 5.31
N VAL A 479 5.74 19.44 5.62
CA VAL A 479 5.44 19.86 7.00
C VAL A 479 4.96 18.70 7.90
N PRO A 480 4.00 17.85 7.48
CA PRO A 480 3.54 16.74 8.30
C PRO A 480 4.65 15.72 8.63
N TYR A 481 5.63 15.50 7.74
CA TYR A 481 6.70 14.54 7.97
C TYR A 481 7.63 14.91 9.13
N PHE A 482 7.69 16.18 9.54
CA PHE A 482 8.42 16.55 10.77
C PHE A 482 7.80 15.93 12.03
N PHE A 483 6.49 15.71 12.04
CA PHE A 483 5.76 15.05 13.12
C PHE A 483 5.80 13.52 13.05
N TYR A 484 6.42 12.95 12.02
CA TYR A 484 6.57 11.51 11.84
C TYR A 484 7.68 10.96 12.75
N ASP A 485 7.32 10.34 13.87
CA ASP A 485 8.26 9.73 14.85
C ASP A 485 8.44 8.21 14.68
N PHE A 486 8.09 7.64 13.52
CA PHE A 486 8.28 6.21 13.24
C PHE A 486 9.60 5.97 12.49
N ASP A 487 10.70 5.90 13.22
CA ASP A 487 12.01 5.61 12.64
C ASP A 487 12.27 4.09 12.54
N GLU A 488 13.39 3.72 11.89
CA GLU A 488 13.84 2.31 11.76
C GLU A 488 13.93 1.63 13.14
N LYS A 489 14.37 2.41 14.12
CA LYS A 489 14.20 2.25 15.56
C LYS A 489 12.91 1.54 15.96
N LYS A 490 11.88 2.35 15.97
CA LYS A 490 10.52 2.01 16.38
C LYS A 490 9.91 0.94 15.50
N GLN A 491 10.22 0.95 14.20
CA GLN A 491 9.77 -0.09 13.28
C GLN A 491 10.29 -1.47 13.70
N LYS A 492 11.59 -1.61 13.94
CA LYS A 492 12.19 -2.87 14.42
C LYS A 492 11.58 -3.33 15.74
N SER A 493 11.40 -2.42 16.69
CA SER A 493 10.73 -2.71 17.97
C SER A 493 9.31 -3.27 17.78
N VAL A 494 8.51 -2.62 16.92
CA VAL A 494 7.14 -3.07 16.60
C VAL A 494 7.15 -4.45 15.94
N ILE A 495 8.04 -4.68 14.97
CA ILE A 495 8.14 -5.97 14.27
C ILE A 495 8.51 -7.09 15.24
N ARG A 496 9.48 -6.89 16.14
CA ARG A 496 9.87 -7.92 17.11
C ARG A 496 8.75 -8.26 18.08
N VAL A 497 8.01 -7.26 18.55
CA VAL A 497 6.83 -7.51 19.39
C VAL A 497 5.78 -8.32 18.62
N LEU A 498 5.56 -8.03 17.34
CA LEU A 498 4.66 -8.83 16.51
C LEU A 498 5.15 -10.28 16.33
N GLN A 499 6.46 -10.51 16.21
CA GLN A 499 7.05 -11.85 16.17
C GLN A 499 6.84 -12.61 17.49
N VAL A 500 7.05 -11.95 18.63
CA VAL A 500 6.79 -12.54 19.96
C VAL A 500 5.31 -12.90 20.14
N ARG A 501 4.39 -12.00 19.73
CA ARG A 501 2.95 -12.30 19.79
C ARG A 501 2.59 -13.50 18.92
N ALA A 502 3.15 -13.57 17.71
CA ALA A 502 2.92 -14.68 16.80
C ALA A 502 3.44 -16.01 17.37
N LEU A 503 4.62 -16.03 18.00
CA LEU A 503 5.16 -17.21 18.69
C LEU A 503 4.15 -17.82 19.66
N PHE A 504 3.65 -17.01 20.60
CA PHE A 504 2.73 -17.48 21.64
C PHE A 504 1.38 -17.93 21.06
N GLU A 505 0.87 -17.23 20.03
CA GLU A 505 -0.36 -17.63 19.36
C GLU A 505 -0.19 -18.93 18.56
N ASP A 506 0.90 -19.10 17.82
CA ASP A 506 1.18 -20.27 17.00
C ASP A 506 1.48 -21.51 17.87
N TYR A 507 2.20 -21.36 18.98
CA TYR A 507 2.41 -22.42 19.96
C TYR A 507 1.08 -22.92 20.55
N ALA A 508 0.24 -21.98 21.03
CA ALA A 508 -1.05 -22.33 21.61
C ALA A 508 -2.00 -23.01 20.62
N ASN A 509 -1.81 -22.79 19.32
CA ASN A 509 -2.58 -23.42 18.26
C ASN A 509 -1.94 -24.71 17.70
N GLY A 510 -0.79 -25.15 18.23
CA GLY A 510 -0.07 -26.34 17.74
C GLY A 510 0.48 -26.19 16.32
N ALA A 511 0.72 -24.94 15.87
CA ALA A 511 1.10 -24.61 14.50
C ALA A 511 2.58 -24.20 14.36
N LEU A 512 3.33 -24.24 15.45
CA LEU A 512 4.71 -23.76 15.51
C LEU A 512 5.69 -24.82 15.00
N LYS A 513 6.47 -24.50 13.96
CA LYS A 513 7.54 -25.39 13.49
C LYS A 513 8.79 -25.26 14.36
N ASN A 514 9.58 -26.33 14.43
CA ASN A 514 10.85 -26.38 15.19
C ASN A 514 11.75 -25.17 14.93
N ARG A 515 12.00 -24.82 13.67
CA ARG A 515 12.79 -23.63 13.31
C ARG A 515 12.20 -22.32 13.83
N GLN A 516 10.88 -22.14 13.73
CA GLN A 516 10.21 -20.92 14.16
C GLN A 516 10.21 -20.79 15.68
N LEU A 517 10.11 -21.93 16.39
CA LEU A 517 10.28 -22.01 17.83
C LEU A 517 11.69 -21.55 18.23
N VAL A 518 12.73 -22.09 17.59
CA VAL A 518 14.14 -21.72 17.87
C VAL A 518 14.38 -20.23 17.60
N GLU A 519 14.01 -19.72 16.42
CA GLU A 519 14.19 -18.31 16.06
C GLU A 519 13.50 -17.35 17.05
N ALA A 520 12.35 -17.74 17.56
CA ALA A 520 11.56 -16.90 18.45
C ALA A 520 12.06 -16.96 19.91
N ILE A 521 12.50 -18.12 20.39
CA ILE A 521 13.13 -18.24 21.72
C ILE A 521 14.48 -17.53 21.73
N ASP A 522 15.29 -17.68 20.67
CA ASP A 522 16.54 -16.93 20.51
C ASP A 522 16.28 -15.41 20.56
N LEU A 523 15.22 -14.94 19.90
CA LEU A 523 14.81 -13.54 19.95
C LEU A 523 14.47 -13.10 21.37
N VAL A 524 13.72 -13.90 22.14
CA VAL A 524 13.35 -13.56 23.52
C VAL A 524 14.57 -13.58 24.44
N ASN A 525 15.42 -14.60 24.36
CA ASN A 525 16.64 -14.72 25.16
C ASN A 525 17.59 -13.57 24.87
N ASN A 526 17.84 -13.29 23.59
CA ASN A 526 18.64 -12.15 23.16
C ASN A 526 18.04 -10.83 23.65
N ALA A 527 16.71 -10.66 23.57
CA ALA A 527 16.07 -9.45 24.08
C ALA A 527 16.25 -9.29 25.59
N ARG A 528 16.12 -10.36 26.38
CA ARG A 528 16.36 -10.31 27.83
C ARG A 528 17.82 -9.96 28.16
N GLU A 529 18.77 -10.57 27.47
CA GLU A 529 20.20 -10.28 27.62
C GLU A 529 20.55 -8.82 27.23
N MET A 530 20.09 -8.39 26.05
CA MET A 530 20.37 -7.06 25.53
C MET A 530 19.64 -5.95 26.29
N ALA A 531 18.48 -6.22 26.88
CA ALA A 531 17.73 -5.22 27.64
C ALA A 531 18.48 -4.75 28.90
N VAL A 532 19.30 -5.61 29.50
CA VAL A 532 20.13 -5.30 30.68
C VAL A 532 21.55 -4.88 30.32
N ALA A 533 21.95 -5.01 29.06
CA ALA A 533 23.29 -4.65 28.61
C ALA A 533 23.55 -3.13 28.68
N GLU A 534 24.80 -2.76 28.97
CA GLU A 534 25.19 -1.36 29.08
C GLU A 534 25.40 -0.71 27.71
N PRO A 535 24.84 0.50 27.46
CA PRO A 535 25.03 1.20 26.21
C PRO A 535 26.48 1.70 26.06
N LYS A 536 27.03 1.52 24.86
CA LYS A 536 28.35 2.06 24.48
C LYS A 536 28.28 3.59 24.41
N ALA A 537 29.29 4.29 24.91
CA ALA A 537 29.35 5.74 24.81
C ALA A 537 29.56 6.18 23.35
N VAL A 538 28.56 6.87 22.77
CA VAL A 538 28.62 7.43 21.41
C VAL A 538 28.22 8.91 21.44
N VAL A 539 29.16 9.76 21.02
CA VAL A 539 28.96 11.17 20.65
C VAL A 539 29.15 11.24 19.13
N LYS A 540 28.27 11.98 18.43
CA LYS A 540 28.38 12.17 16.99
C LYS A 540 29.80 12.58 16.60
N LEU A 541 30.32 11.98 15.53
CA LEU A 541 31.57 12.38 14.88
C LEU A 541 31.34 13.74 14.16
N GLU A 542 31.15 14.83 14.89
CA GLU A 542 31.15 16.20 14.37
C GLU A 542 32.52 16.85 14.64
N GLU A 543 33.03 17.68 13.72
CA GLU A 543 34.26 18.45 13.96
C GLU A 543 34.04 19.38 15.15
N PRO A 544 34.89 19.34 16.20
CA PRO A 544 34.74 20.27 17.31
C PRO A 544 34.97 21.69 16.80
N LYS A 545 33.90 22.50 16.75
CA LYS A 545 34.00 23.94 16.53
C LYS A 545 34.45 24.60 17.84
N GLY A 546 35.75 24.85 17.95
CA GLY A 546 36.30 25.73 19.00
C GLY A 546 36.83 25.01 20.25
N TYR A 547 37.79 25.67 20.88
CA TYR A 547 38.71 25.21 21.92
C TYR A 547 38.07 24.42 23.08
N TRP A 548 38.77 23.35 23.48
CA TRP A 548 38.47 22.54 24.66
C TRP A 548 38.62 23.35 25.95
N ILE A 549 37.53 23.51 26.71
CA ILE A 549 37.61 23.66 28.17
C ILE A 549 37.05 22.35 28.74
N MET A 550 37.95 21.50 29.23
CA MET A 550 37.62 20.26 29.94
C MET A 550 37.00 20.62 31.29
N GLN A 551 35.72 20.28 31.50
CA GLN A 551 35.13 20.18 32.84
C GLN A 551 35.27 18.72 33.34
N PRO A 552 35.69 18.48 34.61
CA PRO A 552 36.10 17.15 35.08
C PRO A 552 34.96 16.14 35.25
N GLU A 553 33.69 16.56 35.28
CA GLU A 553 32.56 15.67 35.62
C GLU A 553 31.98 14.90 34.41
N ASN A 554 32.56 15.04 33.21
CA ASN A 554 32.17 14.34 31.99
C ASN A 554 33.21 13.29 31.54
N GLU A 555 33.69 12.46 32.45
CA GLU A 555 34.75 11.47 32.22
C GLU A 555 34.32 10.24 31.39
N ARG A 556 33.13 10.24 30.77
CA ARG A 556 32.80 9.31 29.67
C ARG A 556 33.39 9.83 28.37
N VAL A 557 34.71 9.85 28.29
CA VAL A 557 35.46 10.22 27.08
C VAL A 557 35.12 9.22 25.97
N ASN A 558 34.46 9.67 24.91
CA ASN A 558 34.10 8.83 23.77
C ASN A 558 35.35 8.33 23.03
N LEU A 559 35.76 7.11 23.35
CA LEU A 559 36.90 6.41 22.78
C LEU A 559 36.83 6.28 21.26
N ILE A 560 35.63 6.16 20.68
CA ILE A 560 35.43 5.98 19.23
C ILE A 560 35.67 7.31 18.49
N THR A 561 35.18 8.42 19.05
CA THR A 561 35.44 9.77 18.50
C THR A 561 36.90 10.16 18.66
N LYS A 562 37.50 9.84 19.81
CA LYS A 562 38.95 10.02 20.03
C LYS A 562 39.77 9.22 19.01
N ALA A 563 39.41 7.95 18.76
CA ALA A 563 40.07 7.08 17.78
C ALA A 563 39.92 7.56 16.32
N TYR A 564 38.79 8.19 15.97
CA TYR A 564 38.59 8.75 14.62
C TYR A 564 39.48 9.96 14.37
N TYR A 565 39.58 10.88 15.34
CA TYR A 565 40.41 12.09 15.22
C TYR A 565 41.90 11.83 15.41
N SER A 566 42.30 10.81 16.18
CA SER A 566 43.70 10.41 16.32
C SER A 566 44.22 9.56 15.17
N ALA A 567 43.35 8.98 14.33
CA ALA A 567 43.76 8.19 13.18
C ALA A 567 44.31 9.08 12.05
N GLN A 568 45.63 9.03 11.81
CA GLN A 568 46.28 9.74 10.70
C GLN A 568 45.94 9.12 9.34
N GLU A 569 45.75 7.79 9.27
CA GLU A 569 45.51 7.08 8.00
C GLU A 569 44.02 6.88 7.65
N LYS A 570 43.74 6.83 6.34
CA LYS A 570 42.40 6.55 5.77
C LYS A 570 41.81 5.22 6.28
N LYS A 571 42.65 4.21 6.52
CA LYS A 571 42.24 2.89 7.04
C LYS A 571 41.77 2.98 8.50
N GLY A 572 42.50 3.70 9.35
CA GLY A 572 42.12 3.96 10.75
C GLY A 572 40.82 4.75 10.87
N LYS A 573 40.65 5.80 10.07
CA LYS A 573 39.38 6.56 10.00
C LYS A 573 38.20 5.71 9.54
N LYS A 574 38.41 4.76 8.62
CA LYS A 574 37.38 3.81 8.17
C LYS A 574 37.01 2.80 9.27
N ALA A 575 38.00 2.30 10.02
CA ALA A 575 37.79 1.41 11.16
C ALA A 575 37.01 2.09 12.28
N ALA A 576 37.39 3.33 12.67
CA ALA A 576 36.66 4.11 13.67
C ALA A 576 35.22 4.42 13.23
N LYS A 577 34.98 4.74 11.94
CA LYS A 577 33.60 4.87 11.41
C LYS A 577 32.81 3.57 11.47
N LYS A 578 33.46 2.42 11.28
CA LYS A 578 32.82 1.11 11.40
C LYS A 578 32.44 0.82 12.86
N ALA A 579 33.40 0.99 13.78
CA ALA A 579 33.18 0.82 15.22
C ALA A 579 32.09 1.74 15.76
N TYR A 580 32.01 2.99 15.28
CA TYR A 580 30.91 3.90 15.62
C TYR A 580 29.55 3.35 15.19
N ARG A 581 29.43 2.85 13.95
CA ARG A 581 28.17 2.27 13.46
C ARG A 581 27.77 1.04 14.26
N GLU A 582 28.73 0.15 14.51
CA GLU A 582 28.52 -1.05 15.32
C GLU A 582 28.10 -0.68 16.76
N ALA A 583 28.64 0.39 17.34
CA ALA A 583 28.25 0.88 18.66
C ALA A 583 26.83 1.49 18.69
N VAL A 584 26.46 2.26 17.65
CA VAL A 584 25.09 2.79 17.52
C VAL A 584 24.10 1.64 17.32
N GLU A 585 24.39 0.69 16.42
CA GLU A 585 23.55 -0.48 16.20
C GLU A 585 23.37 -1.31 17.47
N TYR A 586 24.43 -1.47 18.27
CA TYR A 586 24.39 -2.14 19.56
C TYR A 586 23.50 -1.41 20.59
N ASN A 587 23.58 -0.08 20.67
CA ASN A 587 22.71 0.71 21.56
C ASN A 587 21.26 0.69 21.11
N ASP A 588 21.02 0.76 19.79
CA ASP A 588 19.69 0.63 19.22
C ASP A 588 19.09 -0.73 19.60
N GLU A 589 19.89 -1.79 19.54
CA GLU A 589 19.50 -3.16 19.92
C GLU A 589 19.11 -3.27 21.40
N ILE A 590 19.84 -2.63 22.31
CA ILE A 590 19.50 -2.57 23.74
C ILE A 590 18.10 -1.97 23.93
N GLU A 591 17.85 -0.81 23.32
CA GLU A 591 16.56 -0.13 23.48
C GLU A 591 15.41 -0.84 22.76
N ILE A 592 15.67 -1.49 21.61
CA ILE A 592 14.70 -2.37 20.96
C ILE A 592 14.34 -3.52 21.90
N SER A 593 15.33 -4.11 22.53
CA SER A 593 15.17 -5.27 23.42
C SER A 593 14.39 -4.92 24.68
N LYS A 594 14.63 -3.74 25.28
CA LYS A 594 13.78 -3.21 26.37
C LYS A 594 12.31 -3.14 25.98
N PHE A 595 12.00 -2.68 24.78
CA PHE A 595 10.63 -2.63 24.27
C PHE A 595 10.00 -4.02 24.09
N VAL A 596 10.80 -5.03 23.75
CA VAL A 596 10.33 -6.42 23.67
C VAL A 596 10.08 -6.99 25.07
N CYS A 597 10.96 -6.73 26.04
CA CYS A 597 10.75 -7.11 27.43
C CYS A 597 9.50 -6.45 28.04
N ASP A 598 9.27 -5.17 27.77
CA ASP A 598 8.02 -4.47 28.18
C ASP A 598 6.76 -5.20 27.69
N GLU A 599 6.81 -5.85 26.51
CA GLU A 599 5.69 -6.65 25.99
C GLU A 599 5.61 -8.03 26.64
N LEU A 600 6.74 -8.69 26.90
CA LEU A 600 6.80 -9.98 27.60
C LEU A 600 6.24 -9.85 29.02
N ASP A 601 6.64 -8.79 29.71
CA ASP A 601 6.34 -8.54 31.12
C ASP A 601 5.07 -7.68 31.28
N LYS A 602 4.34 -7.40 30.19
CA LYS A 602 3.16 -6.51 30.19
C LYS A 602 2.09 -6.93 31.19
N PHE A 603 1.98 -8.22 31.49
CA PHE A 603 1.03 -8.78 32.44
C PHE A 603 1.47 -8.66 33.90
N GLU A 604 2.78 -8.48 34.13
CA GLU A 604 3.36 -8.25 35.46
C GLU A 604 3.29 -6.77 35.86
N SER A 605 3.16 -5.87 34.88
CA SER A 605 2.93 -4.45 35.12
C SER A 605 1.66 -4.19 35.94
N GLU A 606 1.64 -3.11 36.71
CA GLU A 606 0.47 -2.68 37.50
C GLU A 606 -0.80 -2.57 36.63
N LEU A 607 -0.67 -2.02 35.43
CA LEU A 607 -1.77 -1.93 34.47
C LEU A 607 -2.21 -3.30 33.96
N GLY A 608 -1.27 -4.21 33.73
CA GLY A 608 -1.53 -5.59 33.31
C GLY A 608 -2.34 -6.34 34.35
N LYS A 609 -1.90 -6.31 35.61
CA LYS A 609 -2.59 -6.90 36.77
C LYS A 609 -3.99 -6.33 36.93
N HIS A 610 -4.14 -5.00 36.88
CA HIS A 610 -5.46 -4.37 36.97
C HIS A 610 -6.39 -4.76 35.82
N LYS A 611 -5.88 -4.86 34.58
CA LYS A 611 -6.68 -5.35 33.44
C LYS A 611 -7.13 -6.80 33.65
N LEU A 612 -6.23 -7.66 34.14
CA LEU A 612 -6.57 -9.06 34.43
C LEU A 612 -7.67 -9.17 35.47
N GLU A 613 -7.60 -8.38 36.54
CA GLU A 613 -8.64 -8.32 37.58
C GLU A 613 -10.00 -7.92 36.99
N VAL A 614 -10.05 -6.77 36.31
CA VAL A 614 -11.28 -6.25 35.70
C VAL A 614 -11.86 -7.22 34.66
N TYR A 615 -11.01 -7.85 33.85
CA TYR A 615 -11.46 -8.79 32.82
C TYR A 615 -11.88 -10.14 33.39
N ARG A 616 -11.24 -10.66 34.45
CA ARG A 616 -11.69 -11.87 35.15
C ARG A 616 -13.04 -11.66 35.81
N GLU A 617 -13.23 -10.52 36.47
CA GLU A 617 -14.52 -10.15 37.07
C GLU A 617 -15.63 -10.06 36.00
N LEU A 618 -15.31 -9.47 34.84
CA LEU A 618 -16.26 -9.41 33.73
C LEU A 618 -16.62 -10.81 33.19
N LEU A 619 -15.62 -11.68 33.02
CA LEU A 619 -15.83 -13.03 32.52
C LEU A 619 -16.61 -13.90 33.52
N SER A 620 -16.43 -13.72 34.83
CA SER A 620 -17.19 -14.44 35.85
C SER A 620 -18.67 -14.06 35.88
N GLN A 621 -19.04 -12.86 35.40
CA GLN A 621 -20.43 -12.44 35.22
C GLN A 621 -21.08 -13.05 33.95
N GLY A 622 -20.30 -13.70 33.09
CA GLY A 622 -20.79 -14.26 31.82
C GLY A 622 -21.32 -13.19 30.86
N LEU A 623 -22.07 -13.63 29.83
CA LEU A 623 -22.72 -12.72 28.88
C LEU A 623 -23.84 -11.87 29.50
N GLY A 624 -24.41 -12.33 30.62
CA GLY A 624 -25.46 -11.62 31.37
C GLY A 624 -25.03 -10.30 32.01
N PHE A 625 -23.72 -10.01 32.05
CA PHE A 625 -23.21 -8.72 32.55
C PHE A 625 -23.90 -7.53 31.87
N ILE A 626 -24.26 -7.68 30.58
CA ILE A 626 -24.83 -6.62 29.76
C ILE A 626 -26.24 -6.21 30.19
N ASP A 627 -27.01 -7.14 30.78
CA ASP A 627 -28.36 -6.87 31.27
C ASP A 627 -28.32 -6.03 32.54
N ASN A 628 -27.30 -6.24 33.36
CA ASN A 628 -27.04 -5.50 34.61
C ASN A 628 -26.46 -4.10 34.38
N ILE A 629 -26.18 -3.71 33.13
CA ILE A 629 -25.60 -2.39 32.83
C ILE A 629 -26.67 -1.30 32.85
N ASP A 630 -26.63 -0.45 33.88
CA ASP A 630 -27.39 0.81 33.91
C ASP A 630 -26.73 1.91 33.04
N LYS A 631 -27.54 2.50 32.15
CA LYS A 631 -27.15 3.62 31.26
C LYS A 631 -26.73 4.87 32.05
N LYS A 632 -27.28 5.12 33.25
CA LYS A 632 -26.86 6.27 34.08
C LYS A 632 -25.51 6.00 34.74
N GLN A 633 -25.32 4.80 35.29
CA GLN A 633 -24.05 4.36 35.86
C GLN A 633 -22.89 4.43 34.85
N ILE A 634 -23.05 3.96 33.60
CA ILE A 634 -21.97 4.08 32.59
C ILE A 634 -21.60 5.55 32.31
N LYS A 635 -22.58 6.46 32.25
CA LYS A 635 -22.29 7.88 32.04
C LYS A 635 -21.47 8.44 33.20
N PHE A 636 -21.73 7.99 34.42
CA PHE A 636 -20.95 8.34 35.61
C PHE A 636 -19.55 7.73 35.56
N GLU A 637 -19.40 6.45 35.23
CA GLU A 637 -18.09 5.79 35.05
C GLU A 637 -17.21 6.52 34.04
N ILE A 638 -17.76 6.91 32.87
CA ILE A 638 -17.02 7.68 31.87
C ILE A 638 -16.56 9.04 32.42
N LYS A 639 -17.38 9.70 33.25
CA LYS A 639 -16.99 10.96 33.89
C LYS A 639 -15.88 10.73 34.91
N GLN A 640 -15.97 9.68 35.73
CA GLN A 640 -14.92 9.34 36.71
C GLN A 640 -13.61 8.94 36.04
N ALA A 641 -13.67 8.10 35.01
CA ALA A 641 -12.50 7.72 34.23
C ALA A 641 -11.80 8.93 33.59
N LYS A 642 -12.54 9.98 33.20
CA LYS A 642 -11.97 11.25 32.71
C LYS A 642 -11.35 12.13 33.82
N LYS A 643 -11.67 11.89 35.08
CA LYS A 643 -11.09 12.60 36.23
C LYS A 643 -9.80 11.97 36.75
N LEU A 644 -9.49 10.74 36.32
CA LEU A 644 -8.25 10.06 36.70
C LEU A 644 -7.00 10.93 36.40
N PRO A 645 -5.94 10.80 37.21
CA PRO A 645 -4.67 11.50 37.02
C PRO A 645 -4.09 11.37 35.60
N LYS A 646 -3.21 12.30 35.22
CA LYS A 646 -2.60 12.37 33.87
C LYS A 646 -1.16 12.92 33.90
N GLY A 647 -0.51 12.93 35.06
CA GLY A 647 0.83 13.44 35.27
C GLY A 647 1.90 12.50 34.72
N THR A 648 1.80 11.21 35.03
CA THR A 648 2.79 10.19 34.59
C THR A 648 2.33 9.42 33.33
N LYS A 649 3.24 8.66 32.71
CA LYS A 649 2.92 7.79 31.55
C LYS A 649 1.93 6.70 31.97
N GLU A 650 2.17 6.04 33.09
CA GLU A 650 1.32 4.98 33.65
C GLU A 650 -0.09 5.50 33.96
N GLU A 651 -0.21 6.66 34.63
CA GLU A 651 -1.50 7.29 34.91
C GLU A 651 -2.31 7.55 33.63
N LYS A 652 -1.64 8.01 32.56
CA LYS A 652 -2.29 8.23 31.25
C LYS A 652 -2.78 6.91 30.65
N GLU A 653 -2.04 5.82 30.81
CA GLU A 653 -2.41 4.49 30.31
C GLU A 653 -3.59 3.89 31.08
N PHE A 654 -3.60 3.98 32.42
CA PHE A 654 -4.73 3.61 33.27
C PHE A 654 -5.99 4.40 32.93
N ARG A 655 -5.86 5.72 32.83
CA ARG A 655 -6.94 6.62 32.42
C ARG A 655 -7.48 6.26 31.03
N ALA A 656 -6.59 5.99 30.07
CA ALA A 656 -6.99 5.61 28.72
C ALA A 656 -7.74 4.28 28.70
N PHE A 657 -7.27 3.29 29.47
CA PHE A 657 -7.93 2.00 29.64
C PHE A 657 -9.34 2.16 30.22
N ALA A 658 -9.48 2.83 31.37
CA ALA A 658 -10.78 3.02 32.03
C ALA A 658 -11.80 3.73 31.12
N ILE A 659 -11.37 4.78 30.40
CA ILE A 659 -12.23 5.48 29.44
C ILE A 659 -12.64 4.54 28.29
N LYS A 660 -11.70 3.75 27.75
CA LYS A 660 -11.97 2.83 26.64
C LYS A 660 -12.95 1.74 27.08
N PHE A 661 -12.73 1.14 28.25
CA PHE A 661 -13.57 0.09 28.81
C PHE A 661 -15.00 0.57 29.05
N ALA A 662 -15.18 1.72 29.73
CA ALA A 662 -16.52 2.28 29.98
C ALA A 662 -17.26 2.67 28.68
N LYS A 663 -16.55 3.21 27.68
CA LYS A 663 -17.14 3.47 26.35
C LYS A 663 -17.51 2.18 25.62
N SER A 664 -16.73 1.11 25.78
CA SER A 664 -17.02 -0.20 25.21
C SER A 664 -18.32 -0.75 25.81
N LYS A 665 -18.44 -0.77 27.15
CA LYS A 665 -19.68 -1.12 27.87
C LYS A 665 -20.91 -0.37 27.34
N ARG A 666 -20.80 0.95 27.15
CA ARG A 666 -21.89 1.78 26.58
C ARG A 666 -22.29 1.36 25.17
N THR A 667 -21.31 1.05 24.32
CA THR A 667 -21.55 0.72 22.91
C THR A 667 -22.13 -0.68 22.78
N ALA A 668 -21.63 -1.61 23.59
CA ALA A 668 -22.14 -2.95 23.78
C ALA A 668 -23.62 -2.93 24.20
N LYS A 669 -23.97 -2.23 25.28
CA LYS A 669 -25.37 -2.14 25.75
C LYS A 669 -26.32 -1.60 24.67
N LYS A 670 -25.90 -0.58 23.92
CA LYS A 670 -26.69 -0.06 22.79
C LYS A 670 -26.88 -1.09 21.67
N ALA A 671 -25.86 -1.88 21.36
CA ALA A 671 -25.94 -2.93 20.35
C ALA A 671 -26.81 -4.09 20.84
N HIS A 672 -26.69 -4.46 22.12
CA HIS A 672 -27.53 -5.46 22.76
C HIS A 672 -29.01 -5.07 22.71
N ASP A 673 -29.36 -3.88 23.22
CA ASP A 673 -30.74 -3.38 23.19
C ASP A 673 -31.33 -3.34 21.77
N LYS A 674 -30.48 -3.05 20.77
CA LYS A 674 -30.89 -2.96 19.35
C LYS A 674 -31.14 -4.34 18.71
N TYR A 675 -30.29 -5.33 18.99
CA TYR A 675 -30.32 -6.62 18.28
C TYR A 675 -30.97 -7.75 19.09
N TYR A 676 -30.98 -7.66 20.42
CA TYR A 676 -31.39 -8.73 21.34
C TYR A 676 -32.49 -8.29 22.33
N GLY A 677 -32.96 -7.04 22.27
CA GLY A 677 -33.82 -6.44 23.31
C GLY A 677 -35.24 -6.98 23.47
N THR A 678 -35.78 -7.79 22.54
CA THR A 678 -37.19 -8.23 22.61
C THR A 678 -37.52 -9.65 22.12
N LEU A 679 -36.69 -10.31 21.31
CA LEU A 679 -37.07 -11.59 20.66
C LEU A 679 -35.91 -12.56 20.38
N TYR A 680 -34.65 -12.20 20.69
CA TYR A 680 -33.48 -12.98 20.30
C TYR A 680 -32.64 -13.35 21.52
N GLU A 681 -32.24 -14.62 21.60
CA GLU A 681 -31.36 -15.13 22.65
C GLU A 681 -29.94 -14.58 22.47
N PHE A 682 -29.40 -13.94 23.51
CA PHE A 682 -28.03 -13.41 23.49
C PHE A 682 -27.01 -14.52 23.78
N LYS A 683 -26.69 -15.31 22.76
CA LYS A 683 -25.71 -16.40 22.82
C LYS A 683 -24.62 -16.26 21.76
N LYS A 684 -23.43 -16.82 22.06
CA LYS A 684 -22.30 -16.86 21.11
C LYS A 684 -22.71 -17.73 19.90
N PRO A 685 -22.65 -17.19 18.67
CA PRO A 685 -22.97 -17.98 17.48
C PRO A 685 -21.97 -19.12 17.27
N ASP A 686 -22.42 -20.19 16.61
CA ASP A 686 -21.65 -21.43 16.44
C ASP A 686 -20.63 -21.31 15.30
N MET A 687 -19.35 -21.29 15.67
CA MET A 687 -18.24 -21.13 14.71
C MET A 687 -18.01 -22.40 13.90
N ALA A 688 -18.36 -23.58 14.43
CA ALA A 688 -18.21 -24.84 13.70
C ALA A 688 -19.17 -24.88 12.51
N LYS A 689 -20.42 -24.46 12.69
CA LYS A 689 -21.40 -24.31 11.60
C LYS A 689 -20.90 -23.36 10.52
N LEU A 690 -20.37 -22.21 10.91
CA LEU A 690 -19.86 -21.23 9.95
C LEU A 690 -18.66 -21.79 9.17
N THR A 691 -17.77 -22.50 9.83
CA THR A 691 -16.60 -23.14 9.19
C THR A 691 -17.04 -24.22 8.22
N ALA A 692 -17.99 -25.07 8.59
CA ALA A 692 -18.53 -26.10 7.71
C ALA A 692 -19.22 -25.53 6.47
N LEU A 693 -19.90 -24.38 6.58
CA LEU A 693 -20.45 -23.68 5.42
C LEU A 693 -19.35 -23.18 4.49
N PHE A 694 -18.25 -22.64 5.03
CA PHE A 694 -17.11 -22.22 4.22
C PHE A 694 -16.39 -23.40 3.54
N ASP A 695 -16.21 -24.52 4.23
CA ASP A 695 -15.59 -25.70 3.63
C ASP A 695 -16.44 -26.23 2.47
N LYS A 696 -17.78 -26.23 2.61
CA LYS A 696 -18.70 -26.55 1.51
C LYS A 696 -18.62 -25.55 0.34
N GLU A 697 -18.44 -24.25 0.61
CA GLU A 697 -18.24 -23.27 -0.46
C GLU A 697 -16.96 -23.55 -1.26
N ASP A 698 -15.88 -23.94 -0.57
CA ASP A 698 -14.60 -24.31 -1.19
C ASP A 698 -14.73 -25.60 -2.03
N GLU A 699 -15.43 -26.62 -1.52
CA GLU A 699 -15.72 -27.88 -2.26
C GLU A 699 -16.53 -27.61 -3.54
N LEU A 700 -17.54 -26.74 -3.45
CA LEU A 700 -18.35 -26.35 -4.61
C LEU A 700 -17.51 -25.59 -5.65
N ASP A 701 -16.55 -24.75 -5.23
CA ASP A 701 -15.65 -24.07 -6.16
C ASP A 701 -14.76 -25.03 -6.96
N GLU A 702 -14.25 -26.08 -6.31
CA GLU A 702 -13.50 -27.14 -6.99
C GLU A 702 -14.38 -27.89 -7.98
N ALA A 703 -15.58 -28.29 -7.57
CA ALA A 703 -16.53 -28.97 -8.44
C ALA A 703 -16.98 -28.11 -9.64
N ILE A 704 -17.15 -26.80 -9.46
CA ILE A 704 -17.45 -25.85 -10.54
C ILE A 704 -16.27 -25.75 -11.51
N TYR A 705 -15.04 -25.69 -11.00
CA TYR A 705 -13.84 -25.65 -11.83
C TYR A 705 -13.70 -26.91 -12.69
N GLU A 706 -13.89 -28.09 -12.09
CA GLU A 706 -13.86 -29.38 -12.78
C GLU A 706 -14.96 -29.47 -13.85
N ALA A 707 -16.20 -29.07 -13.53
CA ALA A 707 -17.29 -29.06 -14.49
C ALA A 707 -17.02 -28.14 -15.69
N ASN A 708 -16.42 -26.97 -15.45
CA ASN A 708 -16.04 -26.05 -16.53
C ASN A 708 -14.91 -26.61 -17.40
N GLN A 709 -13.91 -27.27 -16.80
CA GLN A 709 -12.85 -27.97 -17.54
C GLN A 709 -13.40 -29.12 -18.39
N ALA A 710 -14.40 -29.84 -17.88
CA ALA A 710 -15.10 -30.90 -18.60
C ALA A 710 -16.09 -30.38 -19.68
N GLY A 711 -16.30 -29.06 -19.78
CA GLY A 711 -17.28 -28.46 -20.68
C GLY A 711 -18.74 -28.67 -20.28
N ASP A 712 -19.01 -29.20 -19.08
CA ASP A 712 -20.35 -29.49 -18.57
C ASP A 712 -21.00 -28.23 -17.97
N LYS A 713 -21.59 -27.42 -18.85
CA LYS A 713 -22.25 -26.16 -18.48
C LYS A 713 -23.48 -26.36 -17.60
N GLN A 714 -24.19 -27.49 -17.69
CA GLN A 714 -25.38 -27.74 -16.87
C GLN A 714 -25.00 -28.03 -15.43
N ARG A 715 -24.03 -28.93 -15.22
CA ARG A 715 -23.49 -29.23 -13.89
C ARG A 715 -22.87 -27.99 -13.26
N ALA A 716 -22.08 -27.22 -14.01
CA ALA A 716 -21.52 -25.97 -13.52
C ALA A 716 -22.62 -24.99 -13.06
N LYS A 717 -23.71 -24.84 -13.83
CA LYS A 717 -24.82 -23.95 -13.47
C LYS A 717 -25.57 -24.42 -12.21
N ALA A 718 -25.77 -25.73 -12.05
CA ALA A 718 -26.41 -26.30 -10.86
C ALA A 718 -25.56 -26.08 -9.60
N LEU A 719 -24.26 -26.37 -9.67
CA LEU A 719 -23.32 -26.15 -8.57
C LEU A 719 -23.20 -24.66 -8.20
N ILE A 720 -23.24 -23.75 -9.18
CA ILE A 720 -23.29 -22.30 -8.93
C ILE A 720 -24.57 -21.91 -8.16
N ALA A 721 -25.71 -22.52 -8.46
CA ALA A 721 -26.96 -22.24 -7.75
C ALA A 721 -26.91 -22.76 -6.30
N GLU A 722 -26.38 -23.97 -6.09
CA GLU A 722 -26.14 -24.53 -4.76
C GLU A 722 -25.19 -23.66 -3.93
N LYS A 723 -24.07 -23.24 -4.53
CA LYS A 723 -23.13 -22.31 -3.90
C LYS A 723 -23.81 -21.02 -3.45
N LYS A 724 -24.69 -20.43 -4.27
CA LYS A 724 -25.43 -19.23 -3.90
C LYS A 724 -26.36 -19.44 -2.69
N ALA A 725 -26.93 -20.63 -2.53
CA ALA A 725 -27.75 -20.95 -1.37
C ALA A 725 -26.89 -21.03 -0.09
N ILE A 726 -25.78 -21.77 -0.15
CA ILE A 726 -24.82 -21.86 0.97
C ILE A 726 -24.26 -20.48 1.34
N GLN A 727 -23.92 -19.65 0.35
CA GLN A 727 -23.46 -18.27 0.58
C GLN A 727 -24.49 -17.38 1.30
N LYS A 728 -25.78 -17.64 1.10
CA LYS A 728 -26.84 -16.91 1.79
C LYS A 728 -26.89 -17.31 3.26
N GLU A 729 -26.73 -18.60 3.55
CA GLU A 729 -26.67 -19.13 4.92
C GLU A 729 -25.40 -18.66 5.64
N SER A 730 -24.24 -18.75 4.99
CA SER A 730 -22.97 -18.29 5.55
C SER A 730 -23.03 -16.79 5.85
N LYS A 731 -23.62 -15.99 4.96
CA LYS A 731 -23.84 -14.55 5.18
C LYS A 731 -24.77 -14.28 6.38
N ALA A 732 -25.87 -15.00 6.52
CA ALA A 732 -26.77 -14.82 7.65
C ALA A 732 -26.06 -15.10 8.99
N LEU A 733 -25.30 -16.19 9.04
CA LEU A 733 -24.54 -16.56 10.23
C LEU A 733 -23.38 -15.57 10.51
N MET A 734 -22.70 -15.08 9.48
CA MET A 734 -21.71 -14.00 9.62
C MET A 734 -22.34 -12.71 10.17
N ASP A 735 -23.55 -12.35 9.75
CA ASP A 735 -24.27 -11.19 10.27
C ASP A 735 -24.63 -11.39 11.77
N GLU A 736 -24.97 -12.60 12.19
CA GLU A 736 -25.15 -12.94 13.62
C GLU A 736 -23.85 -12.76 14.40
N PHE A 737 -22.73 -13.27 13.90
CA PHE A 737 -21.40 -13.05 14.49
C PHE A 737 -21.07 -11.57 14.62
N ALA A 738 -21.37 -10.76 13.60
CA ALA A 738 -21.11 -9.32 13.65
C ALA A 738 -22.00 -8.60 14.68
N LYS A 739 -23.29 -8.98 14.79
CA LYS A 739 -24.21 -8.45 15.80
C LYS A 739 -23.75 -8.83 17.21
N PHE A 740 -23.46 -10.13 17.42
CA PHE A 740 -22.94 -10.64 18.68
C PHE A 740 -21.62 -9.96 19.04
N GLY A 741 -20.65 -9.88 18.13
CA GLY A 741 -19.36 -9.25 18.37
C GLY A 741 -19.45 -7.79 18.83
N ARG A 742 -20.44 -7.03 18.33
CA ARG A 742 -20.69 -5.66 18.78
C ARG A 742 -21.37 -5.60 20.15
N ALA A 743 -22.32 -6.49 20.41
CA ALA A 743 -23.04 -6.56 21.69
C ALA A 743 -22.16 -7.13 22.81
N ALA A 744 -21.34 -8.13 22.53
CA ALA A 744 -20.43 -8.79 23.48
C ALA A 744 -19.02 -8.18 23.51
N LYS A 745 -18.78 -7.01 22.88
CA LYS A 745 -17.42 -6.49 22.68
C LYS A 745 -16.53 -6.47 23.95
N PRO A 746 -16.97 -5.95 25.11
CA PRO A 746 -16.18 -5.98 26.34
C PRO A 746 -15.82 -7.39 26.79
N TYR A 747 -16.75 -8.34 26.62
CA TYR A 747 -16.57 -9.74 26.96
C TYR A 747 -15.57 -10.42 26.01
N ASN A 748 -15.71 -10.22 24.70
CA ASN A 748 -14.78 -10.75 23.70
C ASN A 748 -13.37 -10.14 23.86
N ASP A 749 -13.27 -8.84 24.15
CA ASP A 749 -11.99 -8.18 24.44
C ASP A 749 -11.33 -8.81 25.70
N ALA A 750 -12.12 -9.14 26.72
CA ALA A 750 -11.66 -9.81 27.94
C ALA A 750 -11.22 -11.26 27.68
N GLU A 751 -12.00 -12.05 26.94
CA GLU A 751 -11.68 -13.42 26.52
C GLU A 751 -10.35 -13.44 25.73
N LYS A 752 -10.20 -12.51 24.77
CA LYS A 752 -8.96 -12.38 23.98
C LYS A 752 -7.77 -12.02 24.87
N PHE A 753 -7.93 -11.09 25.82
CA PHE A 753 -6.84 -10.68 26.71
C PHE A 753 -6.43 -11.78 27.68
N LEU A 754 -7.39 -12.54 28.22
CA LEU A 754 -7.10 -13.67 29.11
C LEU A 754 -6.40 -14.81 28.36
N LYS A 755 -6.86 -15.13 27.13
CA LYS A 755 -6.17 -16.10 26.27
C LYS A 755 -4.73 -15.68 25.96
N GLN A 756 -4.50 -14.38 25.72
CA GLN A 756 -3.13 -13.87 25.56
C GLN A 756 -2.30 -14.06 26.84
N PHE A 757 -2.88 -13.81 28.02
CA PHE A 757 -2.19 -14.05 29.28
C PHE A 757 -1.81 -15.52 29.47
N GLU A 758 -2.75 -16.43 29.22
CA GLU A 758 -2.51 -17.89 29.28
C GLU A 758 -1.40 -18.29 28.31
N ASN A 759 -1.43 -17.82 27.07
CA ASN A 759 -0.38 -18.14 26.10
C ASN A 759 1.01 -17.65 26.56
N TYR A 760 1.10 -16.44 27.12
CA TYR A 760 2.37 -15.89 27.62
C TYR A 760 2.87 -16.64 28.86
N SER A 761 1.97 -17.14 29.71
CA SER A 761 2.36 -17.94 30.88
C SER A 761 2.99 -19.29 30.52
N LYS A 762 2.83 -19.76 29.28
CA LYS A 762 3.46 -21.00 28.78
C LYS A 762 4.89 -20.80 28.28
N PHE A 763 5.50 -19.63 28.48
CA PHE A 763 6.85 -19.36 28.01
C PHE A 763 7.86 -20.41 28.49
N ASP A 764 7.80 -20.83 29.76
CA ASP A 764 8.72 -21.83 30.30
C ASP A 764 8.54 -23.21 29.66
N GLU A 765 7.30 -23.58 29.31
CA GLU A 765 7.01 -24.80 28.54
C GLU A 765 7.62 -24.73 27.14
N ILE A 766 7.48 -23.58 26.47
CA ILE A 766 8.05 -23.33 25.14
C ILE A 766 9.58 -23.39 25.20
N ALA A 767 10.18 -22.78 26.23
CA ALA A 767 11.61 -22.74 26.46
C ALA A 767 12.20 -24.15 26.66
N ALA A 768 11.48 -25.05 27.34
CA ALA A 768 11.92 -26.42 27.56
C ALA A 768 12.06 -27.24 26.26
N LEU A 769 11.32 -26.88 25.20
CA LEU A 769 11.39 -27.54 23.89
C LEU A 769 12.54 -27.03 23.01
N TYR A 770 13.26 -25.99 23.44
CA TYR A 770 14.25 -25.30 22.62
C TYR A 770 15.38 -26.21 22.13
N ASP A 771 16.01 -26.98 23.02
CA ASP A 771 17.18 -27.78 22.68
C ASP A 771 16.84 -28.92 21.71
N GLU A 772 15.69 -29.57 21.91
CA GLU A 772 15.18 -30.62 21.02
C GLU A 772 14.80 -30.03 19.66
N ALA A 773 14.02 -28.94 19.64
CA ALA A 773 13.63 -28.27 18.41
C ALA A 773 14.83 -27.72 17.63
N LYS A 774 15.90 -27.30 18.30
CA LYS A 774 17.14 -26.86 17.67
C LYS A 774 17.86 -28.02 16.98
N ALA A 775 18.00 -29.14 17.68
CA ALA A 775 18.60 -30.34 17.09
C ALA A 775 17.80 -30.84 15.89
N GLU A 776 16.46 -30.85 15.99
CA GLU A 776 15.58 -31.23 14.88
C GLU A 776 15.64 -30.22 13.72
N ALA A 777 15.62 -28.92 13.99
CA ALA A 777 15.71 -27.89 12.95
C ALA A 777 17.05 -27.96 12.20
N GLU A 778 18.17 -28.18 12.90
CA GLU A 778 19.49 -28.37 12.26
C GLU A 778 19.57 -29.66 11.45
N LYS A 779 18.86 -30.72 11.89
CA LYS A 779 18.76 -31.98 11.15
C LYS A 779 17.91 -31.79 9.90
N GLU A 780 16.75 -31.16 10.01
CA GLU A 780 15.88 -30.82 8.88
C GLU A 780 16.61 -29.94 7.86
N GLU A 781 17.40 -28.95 8.31
CA GLU A 781 18.19 -28.12 7.41
C GLU A 781 19.27 -28.90 6.68
N ARG A 782 19.98 -29.80 7.37
CA ARG A 782 20.97 -30.71 6.76
C ARG A 782 20.34 -31.64 5.75
N GLU A 783 19.26 -32.32 6.12
CA GLU A 783 18.52 -33.21 5.23
C GLU A 783 17.99 -32.46 4.00
N ALA A 784 17.45 -31.25 4.19
CA ALA A 784 16.99 -30.41 3.08
C ALA A 784 18.14 -29.87 2.22
N GLU A 785 19.33 -29.66 2.77
CA GLU A 785 20.53 -29.27 2.02
C GLU A 785 21.07 -30.45 1.21
N GLU A 786 21.18 -31.63 1.82
CA GLU A 786 21.55 -32.87 1.13
C GLU A 786 20.56 -33.24 0.01
N GLU A 787 19.25 -33.15 0.27
CA GLU A 787 18.22 -33.39 -0.76
C GLU A 787 18.33 -32.38 -1.90
N ARG A 788 18.59 -31.10 -1.59
CA ARG A 788 18.84 -30.06 -2.59
C ARG A 788 20.09 -30.36 -3.41
N GLU A 789 21.19 -30.75 -2.77
CA GLU A 789 22.43 -31.11 -3.47
C GLU A 789 22.24 -32.35 -4.35
N ARG A 790 21.51 -33.37 -3.89
CA ARG A 790 21.14 -34.54 -4.70
C ARG A 790 20.29 -34.15 -5.91
N LYS A 791 19.28 -33.29 -5.74
CA LYS A 791 18.46 -32.76 -6.85
C LYS A 791 19.31 -31.95 -7.84
N ILE A 792 20.21 -31.08 -7.35
CA ILE A 792 21.16 -30.32 -8.19
C ILE A 792 22.05 -31.27 -8.99
N ALA A 793 22.59 -32.30 -8.36
CA ALA A 793 23.44 -33.29 -9.00
C ALA A 793 22.67 -34.11 -10.06
N ALA A 794 21.46 -34.55 -9.74
CA ALA A 794 20.59 -35.29 -10.66
C ALA A 794 20.19 -34.47 -11.89
N GLU A 795 19.75 -33.22 -11.71
CA GLU A 795 19.43 -32.35 -12.85
C GLU A 795 20.66 -32.01 -13.69
N LYS A 796 21.82 -31.77 -13.07
CA LYS A 796 23.08 -31.57 -13.82
C LYS A 796 23.44 -32.80 -14.65
N ALA A 797 23.33 -34.00 -14.08
CA ALA A 797 23.58 -35.24 -14.78
C ALA A 797 22.60 -35.46 -15.95
N GLU A 798 21.31 -35.19 -15.76
CA GLU A 798 20.30 -35.29 -16.83
C GLU A 798 20.56 -34.28 -17.96
N LEU A 799 20.99 -33.06 -17.61
CA LEU A 799 21.27 -31.99 -18.56
C LEU A 799 22.57 -32.25 -19.33
N GLU A 800 23.57 -32.86 -18.70
CA GLU A 800 24.78 -33.38 -19.36
C GLU A 800 24.46 -34.57 -20.28
N ALA A 801 23.59 -35.50 -19.86
CA ALA A 801 23.13 -36.60 -20.70
C ALA A 801 22.37 -36.09 -21.93
N LYS A 802 21.48 -35.10 -21.77
CA LYS A 802 20.77 -34.44 -22.88
C LYS A 802 21.70 -33.65 -23.81
N LYS A 803 22.79 -33.08 -23.29
CA LYS A 803 23.84 -32.43 -24.11
C LYS A 803 24.69 -33.44 -24.87
N LYS A 804 24.97 -34.61 -24.29
CA LYS A 804 25.66 -35.72 -24.96
C LYS A 804 24.81 -36.35 -26.06
N ASN A 805 23.50 -36.49 -25.87
CA ASN A 805 22.58 -37.02 -26.89
C ASN A 805 22.23 -36.02 -28.01
N LYS A 806 22.65 -34.75 -27.91
CA LYS A 806 22.46 -33.71 -28.93
C LYS A 806 23.73 -33.39 -29.74
N LYS A 807 24.86 -33.98 -29.37
CA LYS A 807 26.08 -34.03 -30.17
C LYS A 807 26.13 -35.38 -30.87
#